data_AF-A0A8S0TSM1-F1
#
_entry.id   AF-A0A8S0TSM1-F1
#
_cell.length_a   1.000
_cell.length_b   1.000
_cell.length_c   1.000
_cell.angle_alpha   90.00
_cell.angle_beta   90.00
_cell.angle_gamma   90.00
#
_symmetry.space_group_name_H-M   'P 1'
#
loop_
_entity.id
_entity.type
_entity.pdbx_description
1 polymer ?
#
loop_
_entity_poly.entity_id
_entity_poly.type
_entity_poly.pdbx_seq_one_letter_code
_entity_poly.pdbx_strand_id
1 'polypeptide(L)'
;MQALFSHRLAYSSLVSHIKLSSPIQQTLPLQHVTRHFLSGTIDIQVHSLNHNIHDKHLLNVASRDRDINPSQVLEKDGLEEEAVKMQDQIECIREMLGTIGEGRMKVSPYDTAWVALVPALDGDDRPQFPGSLRWIADHQLSDGSWGDELVFLSYDRLLNTIACVVALRTWNIHPDKSAKGITFIKENIHKLQDENEDHMLCGFEVVFPALLQKAQNLGIDNIPFDAPIMKEIYAARDRKLKRIPKDLMHNVPTTLLYSLEGLQDLDWEKLLKLQTPLGSFLTSPASTAFALIQTKDEKCFRYLEDIVKEFQGGAPAAYPFDLFARLWAIDRVQRLGISRFFTPQIKDCLDHVYRYWTEDGIFAGRFARFSDVDVSSMGFRLLRLHGYKTTPDVLKQFKNHDKFSCFAFQMIESPTPIYNLYRASQVQFPREKILEEAREFSCSFLQERLASNKFLDKWVISKHLPDEIRKGLEMPWYASLPHVEAKYYIKHYGGEDDIWISKTLYRMPDISNNKYLELAKLDFNRCQAQHQREWYFLEEWYVNFKLQELGISKKDLLLAYFLAAANIFEPERSNVRLAWAKSQIIIRLMTFYFTRESNTLEERIDLLSKFKNFKCIGKRKSYKTGRRILDILLKTLDQHSIETLEEHDKDTSHKQHCAWETWLSKLNNEDLEYNDEAELLVHIINTCAGYMVSVDMLQHPEYKKFSKLTNKICHQLKEYQNNKVHEMGNRDKVTHGIKYKEIETDMQALVQLVLEETNEIDSNIKQTFLMVAKTCYYTAFFDQETIGVHISKDLMHSVPTTLLYSLEGLQDLDWEKLLKLQTPLGSFLTSPASTAFALMQTKDEKCFRYLEDIVKEFKEEAPKIARIQDYAWYWETWLSKLNNEDLEYNDEAELLVHTINTYAGYMVSEDMLQHPEYNKFFKLTNKICHQLKEYQNNKVNEMGNRDKGPQGIKYKEIETDMQALVQLVLQENDEIDSNIEQTFLMVVKTCNYLAFFDQETTGVHIS
;
A
#
# COMPACT_ATOMS: atom_id res chain seq x y z
N MET A 1 -33.39 -26.14 17.05
CA MET A 1 -34.22 -24.93 17.14
C MET A 1 -33.75 -24.12 18.32
N GLN A 2 -33.22 -22.93 18.00
CA GLN A 2 -33.06 -21.72 18.83
C GLN A 2 -32.24 -21.76 20.14
N ALA A 3 -31.24 -20.86 20.14
CA ALA A 3 -30.53 -20.25 21.27
C ALA A 3 -29.31 -20.98 21.85
N LEU A 4 -28.17 -20.81 21.18
CA LEU A 4 -26.85 -20.70 21.81
C LEU A 4 -26.16 -19.44 21.24
N PHE A 5 -25.31 -18.83 22.07
CA PHE A 5 -24.30 -17.78 21.79
C PHE A 5 -24.72 -16.31 21.84
N SER A 6 -24.67 -15.70 23.03
CA SER A 6 -23.81 -14.53 23.32
C SER A 6 -23.86 -14.17 24.83
N HIS A 7 -22.77 -14.39 25.58
CA HIS A 7 -22.13 -13.37 26.44
C HIS A 7 -21.07 -13.93 27.40
N ARG A 8 -19.93 -13.22 27.39
CA ARG A 8 -18.93 -12.98 28.45
C ARG A 8 -18.09 -14.17 28.91
N LEU A 9 -16.77 -14.03 28.73
CA LEU A 9 -15.79 -14.26 29.81
C LEU A 9 -14.54 -13.43 29.53
N ALA A 10 -14.21 -12.55 30.48
CA ALA A 10 -12.95 -11.86 30.61
C ALA A 10 -12.05 -12.64 31.60
N TYR A 11 -10.75 -12.66 31.28
CA TYR A 11 -9.60 -12.91 32.16
C TYR A 11 -9.60 -14.14 33.09
N SER A 12 -8.82 -15.16 32.72
CA SER A 12 -7.89 -15.86 33.62
C SER A 12 -7.19 -17.05 32.94
N SER A 13 -5.86 -17.10 33.09
CA SER A 13 -5.00 -18.29 33.19
C SER A 13 -4.08 -18.66 32.01
N LEU A 14 -2.81 -18.35 32.26
CA LEU A 14 -1.57 -18.95 31.79
C LEU A 14 -1.54 -20.51 31.87
N VAL A 15 -0.79 -21.12 30.92
CA VAL A 15 -0.07 -22.43 30.94
C VAL A 15 -0.83 -23.75 30.78
N SER A 16 -0.70 -24.36 29.58
CA SER A 16 -0.55 -25.81 29.29
C SER A 16 -0.62 -26.00 27.74
N HIS A 17 0.30 -26.53 26.94
CA HIS A 17 1.35 -27.55 27.08
C HIS A 17 2.47 -27.31 26.04
N ILE A 18 3.72 -27.27 26.47
CA ILE A 18 4.88 -27.65 25.64
C ILE A 18 5.26 -29.07 26.06
N LYS A 19 5.18 -30.02 25.11
CA LYS A 19 5.86 -31.32 25.21
C LYS A 19 7.29 -31.12 24.72
N LEU A 20 8.26 -31.22 25.63
CA LEU A 20 9.67 -31.42 25.31
C LEU A 20 10.03 -32.89 25.47
N SER A 21 10.77 -33.42 24.50
CA SER A 21 11.40 -34.74 24.54
C SER A 21 12.89 -34.64 24.95
N SER A 22 13.16 -34.82 26.25
CA SER A 22 14.27 -35.60 26.88
C SER A 22 15.77 -35.28 26.60
N PRO A 23 16.75 -35.85 27.36
CA PRO A 23 17.03 -35.54 28.78
C PRO A 23 18.56 -35.48 29.10
N ILE A 24 19.05 -34.67 30.06
CA ILE A 24 20.23 -35.05 30.87
C ILE A 24 20.09 -34.55 32.32
N GLN A 25 20.51 -35.44 33.22
CA GLN A 25 20.42 -35.53 34.67
C GLN A 25 21.16 -34.42 35.45
N GLN A 26 20.65 -34.03 36.63
CA GLN A 26 21.24 -34.35 37.96
C GLN A 26 20.61 -33.52 39.12
N THR A 27 19.87 -34.24 39.99
CA THR A 27 19.84 -34.22 41.48
C THR A 27 19.60 -32.94 42.34
N LEU A 28 18.39 -32.91 42.97
CA LEU A 28 18.04 -32.73 44.42
C LEU A 28 18.37 -31.42 45.20
N PRO A 29 17.63 -31.05 46.30
CA PRO A 29 16.17 -31.09 46.55
C PRO A 29 15.56 -29.78 47.16
N LEU A 30 14.22 -29.74 47.14
CA LEU A 30 13.23 -28.86 47.81
C LEU A 30 13.60 -28.27 49.19
N GLN A 31 13.10 -27.05 49.50
CA GLN A 31 12.14 -26.78 50.60
C GLN A 31 11.59 -25.33 50.68
N HIS A 32 10.25 -25.23 50.83
CA HIS A 32 9.42 -24.23 51.56
C HIS A 32 9.30 -22.77 51.06
N VAL A 33 8.16 -22.33 50.50
CA VAL A 33 6.85 -21.90 51.10
C VAL A 33 6.74 -20.37 51.27
N THR A 34 5.98 -19.77 50.35
CA THR A 34 4.89 -18.78 50.50
C THR A 34 4.85 -17.86 51.74
N ARG A 35 4.96 -16.53 51.55
CA ARG A 35 3.88 -15.51 51.78
C ARG A 35 4.39 -14.06 51.92
N HIS A 36 3.60 -13.18 51.31
CA HIS A 36 3.27 -11.78 51.65
C HIS A 36 4.11 -10.58 51.15
N PHE A 37 3.41 -9.82 50.31
CA PHE A 37 3.48 -8.43 49.88
C PHE A 37 3.95 -7.37 50.91
N LEU A 38 4.62 -6.35 50.34
CA LEU A 38 4.66 -4.92 50.69
C LEU A 38 5.33 -4.46 51.99
N SER A 39 6.59 -4.04 51.86
CA SER A 39 7.14 -2.76 52.38
C SER A 39 8.58 -2.64 51.85
N GLY A 40 8.93 -1.62 51.09
CA GLY A 40 9.55 -0.44 51.68
C GLY A 40 11.07 -0.61 51.87
N THR A 41 11.83 -0.09 50.92
CA THR A 41 13.17 0.53 51.11
C THR A 41 14.37 -0.38 51.46
N ILE A 42 15.27 -0.63 50.50
CA ILE A 42 16.70 -0.95 50.70
C ILE A 42 17.46 -0.35 49.49
N ASP A 43 18.13 0.81 49.62
CA ASP A 43 19.55 0.98 50.01
C ASP A 43 20.52 0.03 49.29
N ILE A 44 20.95 0.41 48.08
CA ILE A 44 22.10 -0.23 47.42
C ILE A 44 23.35 0.60 47.73
N GLN A 45 24.15 0.07 48.66
CA GLN A 45 25.53 0.48 48.88
C GLN A 45 26.34 0.24 47.60
N VAL A 46 26.82 1.33 47.03
CA VAL A 46 27.86 1.38 46.01
C VAL A 46 29.20 1.00 46.66
N HIS A 47 29.84 -0.06 46.16
CA HIS A 47 31.29 -0.22 46.33
C HIS A 47 32.01 0.40 45.14
N SER A 48 32.68 1.50 45.47
CA SER A 48 33.60 2.26 44.65
C SER A 48 34.79 1.42 44.17
N LEU A 49 35.20 1.62 42.93
CA LEU A 49 36.61 1.82 42.60
C LEU A 49 36.72 3.04 41.69
N ASN A 50 37.10 4.14 42.32
CA ASN A 50 37.57 5.38 41.70
C ASN A 50 38.98 5.18 41.13
N HIS A 51 39.23 5.72 39.95
CA HIS A 51 40.36 6.64 39.69
C HIS A 51 40.06 7.37 38.37
N ASN A 52 39.51 8.58 38.45
CA ASN A 52 40.21 9.88 38.46
C ASN A 52 40.73 10.32 37.08
N ILE A 53 39.93 11.14 36.39
CA ILE A 53 40.39 12.37 35.72
C ILE A 53 39.32 13.48 35.92
N HIS A 54 39.62 14.40 36.85
CA HIS A 54 39.13 15.79 36.90
C HIS A 54 39.80 16.58 35.75
N ASP A 55 39.23 17.55 35.03
CA ASP A 55 38.12 18.52 35.19
C ASP A 55 37.57 18.83 33.78
N LYS A 56 36.27 18.84 33.45
CA LYS A 56 35.16 19.72 33.87
C LYS A 56 35.48 21.23 33.81
N HIS A 57 35.07 21.87 32.71
CA HIS A 57 34.16 23.02 32.78
C HIS A 57 33.41 23.24 31.46
N LEU A 58 32.09 23.46 31.60
CA LEU A 58 31.09 23.90 30.61
C LEU A 58 30.35 22.81 29.81
N LEU A 59 29.28 22.29 30.42
CA LEU A 59 27.89 22.35 29.92
C LEU A 59 26.98 21.64 30.92
N ASN A 60 26.27 22.41 31.75
CA ASN A 60 25.18 21.89 32.59
C ASN A 60 24.25 23.05 33.00
N VAL A 61 23.31 23.40 32.11
CA VAL A 61 22.02 24.09 32.35
C VAL A 61 21.21 23.77 31.07
N ALA A 62 20.06 23.09 31.03
CA ALA A 62 19.02 22.89 32.02
C ALA A 62 18.39 21.49 31.85
N SER A 63 18.38 20.71 32.94
CA SER A 63 17.36 19.70 33.19
C SER A 63 17.04 19.77 34.68
N ARG A 64 15.95 20.48 35.01
CA ARG A 64 15.19 20.28 36.24
C ARG A 64 13.84 21.00 36.16
N ASP A 65 12.86 20.26 36.66
CA ASP A 65 11.49 20.61 37.01
C ASP A 65 10.53 20.90 35.85
N ARG A 66 9.82 19.85 35.44
CA ARG A 66 8.40 19.94 35.05
C ARG A 66 7.66 18.74 35.61
N ASP A 67 6.57 19.04 36.31
CA ASP A 67 5.54 18.11 36.71
C ASP A 67 5.12 17.22 35.53
N ILE A 68 4.99 15.92 35.78
CA ILE A 68 4.58 14.94 34.77
C ILE A 68 3.11 15.20 34.45
N ASN A 69 2.86 15.70 33.23
CA ASN A 69 1.53 15.91 32.68
C ASN A 69 0.88 14.53 32.38
N PRO A 70 -0.36 14.24 32.84
CA PRO A 70 -1.05 12.97 32.54
C PRO A 70 -1.11 12.62 31.05
N SER A 71 -1.08 13.61 30.16
CA SER A 71 -1.06 13.45 28.70
C SER A 71 0.21 12.74 28.19
N GLN A 72 1.36 12.94 28.84
CA GLN A 72 2.63 12.31 28.45
C GLN A 72 2.74 10.85 28.91
N VAL A 73 1.97 10.44 29.93
CA VAL A 73 1.87 9.03 30.36
C VAL A 73 1.00 8.26 29.36
N LEU A 74 -0.13 8.85 28.93
CA LEU A 74 -1.02 8.27 27.94
C LEU A 74 -0.38 8.14 26.53
N GLU A 75 0.42 9.12 26.08
CA GLU A 75 1.19 9.00 24.83
C GLU A 75 2.26 7.90 24.89
N LYS A 76 2.89 7.71 26.06
CA LYS A 76 3.94 6.71 26.24
C LYS A 76 3.35 5.28 26.26
N ASP A 77 2.20 5.10 26.90
CA ASP A 77 1.47 3.83 26.92
C ASP A 77 0.96 3.45 25.52
N GLY A 78 0.47 4.42 24.73
CA GLY A 78 0.03 4.18 23.35
C GLY A 78 1.17 3.82 22.38
N LEU A 79 2.33 4.45 22.52
CA LEU A 79 3.51 4.12 21.71
C LEU A 79 4.11 2.74 22.04
N GLU A 80 4.06 2.33 23.30
CA GLU A 80 4.48 0.98 23.71
C GLU A 80 3.51 -0.09 23.17
N GLU A 81 2.20 0.16 23.19
CA GLU A 81 1.19 -0.76 22.64
C GLU A 81 1.34 -0.92 21.11
N GLU A 82 1.55 0.17 20.37
CA GLU A 82 1.81 0.11 18.92
C GLU A 82 3.09 -0.64 18.57
N ALA A 83 4.16 -0.48 19.38
CA ALA A 83 5.42 -1.18 19.17
C ALA A 83 5.27 -2.69 19.40
N VAL A 84 4.56 -3.11 20.45
CA VAL A 84 4.24 -4.53 20.70
C VAL A 84 3.42 -5.09 19.55
N LYS A 85 2.37 -4.38 19.13
CA LYS A 85 1.52 -4.79 18.01
C LYS A 85 2.29 -4.93 16.71
N MET A 86 3.21 -4.01 16.42
CA MET A 86 4.09 -4.09 15.25
C MET A 86 4.97 -5.33 15.30
N GLN A 87 5.58 -5.64 16.46
CA GLN A 87 6.42 -6.82 16.62
C GLN A 87 5.63 -8.11 16.44
N ASP A 88 4.42 -8.20 17.00
CA ASP A 88 3.55 -9.37 16.85
C ASP A 88 3.19 -9.62 15.37
N GLN A 89 2.90 -8.57 14.61
CA GLN A 89 2.63 -8.67 13.18
C GLN A 89 3.88 -9.11 12.40
N ILE A 90 5.05 -8.57 12.74
CA ILE A 90 6.33 -8.98 12.14
C ILE A 90 6.58 -10.48 12.35
N GLU A 91 6.44 -10.98 13.58
CA GLU A 91 6.66 -12.41 13.85
C GLU A 91 5.63 -13.29 13.12
N CYS A 92 4.37 -12.89 13.11
CA CYS A 92 3.34 -13.62 12.38
C CYS A 92 3.63 -13.70 10.88
N ILE A 93 4.01 -12.58 10.26
CA ILE A 93 4.31 -12.54 8.82
C ILE A 93 5.58 -13.34 8.52
N ARG A 94 6.58 -13.29 9.41
CA ARG A 94 7.80 -14.09 9.29
C ARG A 94 7.48 -15.59 9.26
N GLU A 95 6.63 -16.06 10.16
CA GLU A 95 6.17 -17.44 10.18
C GLU A 95 5.38 -17.79 8.90
N MET A 96 4.48 -16.90 8.45
CA MET A 96 3.72 -17.09 7.22
C MET A 96 4.63 -17.26 6.01
N LEU A 97 5.60 -16.36 5.81
CA LEU A 97 6.55 -16.43 4.69
C LEU A 97 7.47 -17.68 4.78
N GLY A 98 7.90 -18.04 5.99
CA GLY A 98 8.70 -19.24 6.24
C GLY A 98 7.96 -20.55 5.97
N THR A 99 6.63 -20.55 6.03
CA THR A 99 5.79 -21.75 5.95
C THR A 99 4.89 -21.81 4.71
N ILE A 100 5.13 -20.98 3.68
CA ILE A 100 4.32 -20.98 2.43
C ILE A 100 4.17 -22.40 1.82
N GLY A 101 5.19 -23.25 1.95
CA GLY A 101 5.15 -24.65 1.52
C GLY A 101 4.78 -24.77 0.04
N GLU A 102 3.65 -25.44 -0.20
CA GLU A 102 3.06 -25.77 -1.51
C GLU A 102 2.14 -24.66 -2.07
N GLY A 103 1.99 -23.55 -1.32
CA GLY A 103 1.06 -22.45 -1.59
C GLY A 103 -0.29 -22.67 -0.90
N ARG A 104 -0.62 -21.85 0.12
CA ARG A 104 -1.88 -21.99 0.85
C ARG A 104 -3.04 -21.42 0.04
N MET A 105 -4.01 -22.27 -0.25
CA MET A 105 -5.21 -21.93 -0.99
C MET A 105 -6.44 -22.58 -0.36
N LYS A 106 -7.58 -21.88 -0.42
CA LYS A 106 -8.86 -22.45 0.02
C LYS A 106 -9.29 -23.63 -0.85
N VAL A 107 -10.07 -24.53 -0.26
CA VAL A 107 -10.63 -25.71 -0.94
C VAL A 107 -11.62 -25.30 -2.02
N SER A 108 -11.59 -25.98 -3.17
CA SER A 108 -12.50 -25.82 -4.30
C SER A 108 -13.58 -26.91 -4.24
N PRO A 109 -14.88 -26.56 -4.06
CA PRO A 109 -15.95 -27.55 -4.09
C PRO A 109 -16.01 -28.31 -5.41
N TYR A 110 -15.80 -27.62 -6.54
CA TYR A 110 -15.72 -28.22 -7.87
C TYR A 110 -14.65 -29.32 -7.96
N ASP A 111 -13.42 -29.02 -7.56
CA ASP A 111 -12.32 -29.99 -7.62
C ASP A 111 -12.53 -31.14 -6.65
N THR A 112 -13.01 -30.83 -5.44
CA THR A 112 -13.35 -31.84 -4.43
C THR A 112 -14.42 -32.81 -4.94
N ALA A 113 -15.42 -32.30 -5.68
CA ALA A 113 -16.45 -33.13 -6.30
C ALA A 113 -15.88 -34.06 -7.38
N TRP A 114 -14.92 -33.61 -8.19
CA TRP A 114 -14.25 -34.48 -9.16
C TRP A 114 -13.39 -35.56 -8.49
N VAL A 115 -12.70 -35.24 -7.40
CA VAL A 115 -11.97 -36.23 -6.59
C VAL A 115 -12.94 -37.25 -5.99
N ALA A 116 -14.09 -36.78 -5.49
CA ALA A 116 -15.13 -37.63 -4.93
C ALA A 116 -15.78 -38.58 -5.96
N LEU A 117 -15.67 -38.29 -7.27
CA LEU A 117 -16.17 -39.15 -8.35
C LEU A 117 -15.25 -40.33 -8.67
N VAL A 118 -14.03 -40.37 -8.15
CA VAL A 118 -13.08 -41.46 -8.42
C VAL A 118 -13.60 -42.76 -7.78
N PRO A 119 -13.91 -43.80 -8.58
CA PRO A 119 -14.32 -45.10 -8.04
C PRO A 119 -13.14 -45.82 -7.42
N ALA A 120 -13.41 -46.74 -6.51
CA ALA A 120 -12.37 -47.55 -5.88
C ALA A 120 -11.53 -48.29 -6.93
N LEU A 121 -10.21 -48.17 -6.82
CA LEU A 121 -9.30 -48.71 -7.83
C LEU A 121 -9.26 -50.24 -7.85
N ASP A 122 -9.66 -50.87 -6.74
CA ASP A 122 -9.85 -52.31 -6.59
C ASP A 122 -11.09 -52.87 -7.33
N GLY A 123 -11.96 -51.99 -7.84
CA GLY A 123 -13.16 -52.37 -8.60
C GLY A 123 -14.43 -52.47 -7.76
N ASP A 124 -14.38 -52.15 -6.47
CA ASP A 124 -15.58 -52.06 -5.63
C ASP A 124 -16.47 -50.89 -6.04
N ASP A 125 -17.79 -51.05 -5.88
CA ASP A 125 -18.79 -50.00 -6.13
C ASP A 125 -18.86 -49.01 -4.96
N ARG A 126 -17.73 -48.34 -4.70
CA ARG A 126 -17.56 -47.35 -3.63
C ARG A 126 -16.60 -46.23 -4.06
N PRO A 127 -16.66 -45.03 -3.47
CA PRO A 127 -15.70 -43.97 -3.75
C PRO A 127 -14.31 -44.36 -3.24
N GLN A 128 -13.27 -44.05 -4.03
CA GLN A 128 -11.87 -44.15 -3.59
C GLN A 128 -11.57 -43.18 -2.45
N PHE A 129 -12.16 -41.99 -2.49
CA PHE A 129 -11.94 -40.91 -1.53
C PHE A 129 -13.25 -40.52 -0.80
N PRO A 130 -13.74 -41.35 0.15
CA PRO A 130 -14.98 -41.07 0.87
C PRO A 130 -14.92 -39.78 1.71
N GLY A 131 -13.72 -39.35 2.12
CA GLY A 131 -13.51 -38.08 2.83
C GLY A 131 -13.95 -36.86 2.01
N SER A 132 -13.81 -36.90 0.69
CA SER A 132 -14.23 -35.82 -0.20
C SER A 132 -15.75 -35.67 -0.27
N LEU A 133 -16.50 -36.78 -0.22
CA LEU A 133 -17.96 -36.74 -0.13
C LEU A 133 -18.44 -36.17 1.21
N ARG A 134 -17.76 -36.52 2.31
CA ARG A 134 -18.04 -35.93 3.62
C ARG A 134 -17.78 -34.42 3.60
N TRP A 135 -16.64 -34.00 3.04
CA TRP A 135 -16.32 -32.58 2.88
C TRP A 135 -17.42 -31.84 2.11
N ILE A 136 -17.87 -32.36 0.96
CA ILE A 136 -18.96 -31.77 0.18
C ILE A 136 -20.23 -31.65 1.02
N ALA A 137 -20.60 -32.70 1.75
CA ALA A 137 -21.78 -32.68 2.60
C ALA A 137 -21.68 -31.59 3.69
N ASP A 138 -20.52 -31.43 4.31
CA ASP A 138 -20.33 -30.51 5.44
C ASP A 138 -20.23 -29.04 5.02
N HIS A 139 -19.96 -28.74 3.74
CA HIS A 139 -19.68 -27.39 3.24
C HIS A 139 -20.74 -26.84 2.26
N GLN A 140 -21.98 -27.34 2.30
CA GLN A 140 -23.09 -26.73 1.56
C GLN A 140 -23.48 -25.38 2.20
N LEU A 141 -23.57 -24.32 1.40
CA LEU A 141 -24.02 -23.01 1.85
C LEU A 141 -25.51 -23.02 2.22
N SER A 142 -25.95 -22.01 2.98
CA SER A 142 -27.33 -21.90 3.47
C SER A 142 -28.38 -21.80 2.36
N ASP A 143 -28.00 -21.27 1.19
CA ASP A 143 -28.85 -21.16 0.00
C ASP A 143 -28.92 -22.46 -0.83
N GLY A 144 -28.22 -23.52 -0.39
CA GLY A 144 -28.15 -24.81 -1.09
C GLY A 144 -27.03 -24.91 -2.13
N SER A 145 -26.29 -23.84 -2.38
CA SER A 145 -25.14 -23.84 -3.29
C SER A 145 -23.83 -24.26 -2.63
N TRP A 146 -22.79 -24.38 -3.44
CA TRP A 146 -21.38 -24.42 -3.03
C TRP A 146 -20.62 -23.33 -3.78
N GLY A 147 -19.56 -22.77 -3.17
CA GLY A 147 -18.70 -21.74 -3.78
C GLY A 147 -18.09 -20.81 -2.73
N ASP A 148 -17.64 -19.62 -3.14
CA ASP A 148 -17.12 -18.61 -2.19
C ASP A 148 -18.25 -18.10 -1.27
N GLU A 149 -17.97 -18.06 0.04
CA GLU A 149 -18.94 -17.69 1.08
C GLU A 149 -19.28 -16.20 1.10
N LEU A 150 -18.33 -15.34 0.71
CA LEU A 150 -18.41 -13.89 0.86
C LEU A 150 -18.86 -13.21 -0.43
N VAL A 151 -18.53 -13.79 -1.60
CA VAL A 151 -18.87 -13.22 -2.90
C VAL A 151 -19.71 -14.19 -3.72
N PHE A 152 -20.79 -13.64 -4.26
CA PHE A 152 -21.66 -14.35 -5.20
C PHE A 152 -21.25 -14.00 -6.63
N LEU A 153 -20.76 -14.99 -7.37
CA LEU A 153 -20.59 -14.95 -8.82
C LEU A 153 -21.35 -16.13 -9.41
N SER A 154 -22.26 -15.89 -10.37
CA SER A 154 -23.14 -16.97 -10.88
C SER A 154 -22.34 -18.08 -11.55
N TYR A 155 -21.27 -17.74 -12.28
CA TYR A 155 -20.34 -18.74 -12.84
C TYR A 155 -19.76 -19.67 -11.77
N ASP A 156 -19.32 -19.11 -10.64
CA ASP A 156 -18.74 -19.88 -9.53
C ASP A 156 -19.77 -20.73 -8.82
N ARG A 157 -20.87 -20.13 -8.38
CA ARG A 157 -21.89 -20.86 -7.61
C ARG A 157 -22.50 -22.00 -8.42
N LEU A 158 -22.81 -21.78 -9.70
CA LEU A 158 -23.44 -22.81 -10.53
C LEU A 158 -22.48 -23.94 -10.85
N LEU A 159 -21.20 -23.65 -11.16
CA LEU A 159 -20.21 -24.68 -11.48
C LEU A 159 -19.89 -25.56 -10.26
N ASN A 160 -19.66 -24.95 -9.10
CA ASN A 160 -19.42 -25.69 -7.86
C ASN A 160 -20.64 -26.54 -7.46
N THR A 161 -21.85 -25.97 -7.56
CA THR A 161 -23.08 -26.65 -7.14
C THR A 161 -23.40 -27.85 -8.03
N ILE A 162 -23.33 -27.71 -9.36
CA ILE A 162 -23.60 -28.85 -10.25
C ILE A 162 -22.59 -29.98 -10.06
N ALA A 163 -21.31 -29.66 -9.85
CA ALA A 163 -20.28 -30.67 -9.58
C ALA A 163 -20.59 -31.45 -8.29
N CYS A 164 -20.90 -30.74 -7.19
CA CYS A 164 -21.25 -31.35 -5.91
C CYS A 164 -22.52 -32.21 -6.00
N VAL A 165 -23.57 -31.71 -6.67
CA VAL A 165 -24.81 -32.47 -6.91
C VAL A 165 -24.52 -33.75 -7.69
N VAL A 166 -23.72 -33.68 -8.76
CA VAL A 166 -23.32 -34.85 -9.56
C VAL A 166 -22.55 -35.87 -8.71
N ALA A 167 -21.63 -35.42 -7.85
CA ALA A 167 -20.88 -36.30 -6.95
C ALA A 167 -21.79 -37.01 -5.94
N LEU A 168 -22.66 -36.26 -5.23
CA LEU A 168 -23.59 -36.82 -4.25
C LEU A 168 -24.57 -37.82 -4.89
N ARG A 169 -25.08 -37.50 -6.09
CA ARG A 169 -26.00 -38.38 -6.84
C ARG A 169 -25.34 -39.63 -7.39
N THR A 170 -24.09 -39.55 -7.84
CA THR A 170 -23.33 -40.71 -8.35
C THR A 170 -23.26 -41.82 -7.31
N TRP A 171 -23.07 -41.44 -6.03
CA TRP A 171 -22.98 -42.39 -4.91
C TRP A 171 -24.28 -42.56 -4.12
N ASN A 172 -25.37 -41.91 -4.54
CA ASN A 172 -26.68 -41.92 -3.89
C ASN A 172 -26.63 -41.60 -2.37
N ILE A 173 -25.87 -40.58 -1.99
CA ILE A 173 -25.73 -40.11 -0.60
C ILE A 173 -26.24 -38.67 -0.44
N HIS A 174 -26.64 -38.32 0.78
CA HIS A 174 -27.16 -36.99 1.14
C HIS A 174 -28.21 -36.44 0.14
N PRO A 175 -29.32 -37.17 -0.10
CA PRO A 175 -30.35 -36.76 -1.06
C PRO A 175 -30.98 -35.41 -0.72
N ASP A 176 -31.01 -35.04 0.57
CA ASP A 176 -31.46 -33.73 1.07
C ASP A 176 -30.58 -32.58 0.57
N LYS A 177 -29.25 -32.75 0.61
CA LYS A 177 -28.29 -31.75 0.11
C LYS A 177 -28.32 -31.65 -1.39
N SER A 178 -28.40 -32.80 -2.08
CA SER A 178 -28.57 -32.86 -3.53
C SER A 178 -29.83 -32.13 -3.98
N ALA A 179 -30.97 -32.34 -3.31
CA ALA A 179 -32.23 -31.66 -3.64
C ALA A 179 -32.11 -30.14 -3.53
N LYS A 180 -31.50 -29.63 -2.47
CA LYS A 180 -31.25 -28.19 -2.30
C LYS A 180 -30.37 -27.61 -3.41
N GLY A 181 -29.30 -28.31 -3.78
CA GLY A 181 -28.43 -27.89 -4.89
C GLY A 181 -29.14 -27.86 -6.24
N ILE A 182 -30.00 -28.84 -6.51
CA ILE A 182 -30.82 -28.87 -7.74
C ILE A 182 -31.78 -27.68 -7.77
N THR A 183 -32.45 -27.38 -6.64
CA THR A 183 -33.31 -26.20 -6.51
C THR A 183 -32.52 -24.92 -6.77
N PHE A 184 -31.35 -24.75 -6.16
CA PHE A 184 -30.49 -23.59 -6.39
C PHE A 184 -30.14 -23.42 -7.88
N ILE A 185 -29.71 -24.48 -8.56
CA ILE A 185 -29.36 -24.43 -9.98
C ILE A 185 -30.56 -23.99 -10.82
N LYS A 186 -31.73 -24.60 -10.58
CA LYS A 186 -32.97 -24.26 -11.29
C LYS A 186 -33.33 -22.78 -11.13
N GLU A 187 -33.19 -22.26 -9.93
CA GLU A 187 -33.53 -20.87 -9.59
C GLU A 187 -32.50 -19.86 -10.08
N ASN A 188 -31.24 -20.27 -10.32
CA ASN A 188 -30.15 -19.32 -10.57
C ASN A 188 -29.49 -19.43 -11.95
N ILE A 189 -29.74 -20.48 -12.75
CA ILE A 189 -29.04 -20.64 -14.05
C ILE A 189 -29.22 -19.43 -14.98
N HIS A 190 -30.39 -18.77 -14.90
CA HIS A 190 -30.74 -17.67 -15.79
C HIS A 190 -29.86 -16.44 -15.55
N LYS A 191 -29.35 -16.28 -14.33
CA LYS A 191 -28.45 -15.17 -13.94
C LYS A 191 -27.13 -15.19 -14.70
N LEU A 192 -26.74 -16.31 -15.31
CA LEU A 192 -25.57 -16.37 -16.21
C LEU A 192 -25.71 -15.43 -17.42
N GLN A 193 -26.93 -15.02 -17.78
CA GLN A 193 -27.18 -14.03 -18.85
C GLN A 193 -26.77 -12.62 -18.46
N ASP A 194 -26.79 -12.31 -17.16
CA ASP A 194 -26.49 -11.00 -16.63
C ASP A 194 -25.02 -10.85 -16.24
N GLU A 195 -24.27 -11.97 -16.21
CA GLU A 195 -22.85 -11.99 -15.86
C GLU A 195 -21.95 -11.47 -16.98
N ASN A 196 -20.83 -10.89 -16.57
CA ASN A 196 -19.81 -10.45 -17.52
C ASN A 196 -18.94 -11.63 -17.99
N GLU A 197 -18.85 -11.85 -19.31
CA GLU A 197 -18.03 -12.91 -19.93
C GLU A 197 -16.54 -12.83 -19.49
N ASP A 198 -16.02 -11.64 -19.15
CA ASP A 198 -14.64 -11.48 -18.69
C ASP A 198 -14.38 -12.17 -17.33
N HIS A 199 -15.39 -12.28 -16.47
CA HIS A 199 -15.32 -13.01 -15.19
C HIS A 199 -15.68 -14.49 -15.32
N MET A 200 -15.88 -14.99 -16.55
CA MET A 200 -16.07 -16.42 -16.78
C MET A 200 -14.85 -17.20 -16.30
N LEU A 201 -15.10 -18.15 -15.40
CA LEU A 201 -14.09 -18.99 -14.76
C LEU A 201 -13.26 -19.79 -15.78
N CYS A 202 -12.07 -20.22 -15.36
CA CYS A 202 -11.15 -20.98 -16.22
C CYS A 202 -11.80 -22.23 -16.80
N GLY A 203 -12.07 -22.21 -18.10
CA GLY A 203 -12.60 -23.38 -18.81
C GLY A 203 -14.08 -23.66 -18.51
N PHE A 204 -14.81 -22.74 -17.88
CA PHE A 204 -16.25 -22.87 -17.61
C PHE A 204 -17.03 -23.30 -18.85
N GLU A 205 -16.74 -22.70 -20.00
CA GLU A 205 -17.34 -23.00 -21.30
C GLU A 205 -17.12 -24.44 -21.78
N VAL A 206 -16.10 -25.11 -21.25
CA VAL A 206 -15.79 -26.52 -21.54
C VAL A 206 -16.38 -27.42 -20.46
N VAL A 207 -16.17 -27.12 -19.18
CA VAL A 207 -16.49 -28.03 -18.08
C VAL A 207 -17.94 -27.98 -17.60
N PHE A 208 -18.58 -26.80 -17.66
CA PHE A 208 -19.97 -26.65 -17.20
C PHE A 208 -20.95 -27.43 -18.10
N PRO A 209 -20.88 -27.36 -19.45
CA PRO A 209 -21.72 -28.20 -20.29
C PRO A 209 -21.48 -29.70 -20.11
N ALA A 210 -20.23 -30.12 -19.87
CA ALA A 210 -19.90 -31.53 -19.63
C ALA A 210 -20.54 -32.05 -18.33
N LEU A 211 -20.55 -31.24 -17.26
CA LEU A 211 -21.23 -31.59 -16.01
C LEU A 211 -22.76 -31.61 -16.16
N LEU A 212 -23.33 -30.69 -16.93
CA LEU A 212 -24.76 -30.73 -17.25
C LEU A 212 -25.13 -32.02 -17.99
N GLN A 213 -24.35 -32.43 -18.99
CA GLN A 213 -24.55 -33.70 -19.69
C GLN A 213 -24.44 -34.89 -18.73
N LYS A 214 -23.47 -34.87 -17.81
CA LYS A 214 -23.31 -35.92 -16.79
C LYS A 214 -24.51 -35.97 -15.85
N ALA A 215 -25.04 -34.82 -15.44
CA ALA A 215 -26.26 -34.75 -14.62
C ALA A 215 -27.49 -35.31 -15.35
N GLN A 216 -27.64 -35.00 -16.64
CA GLN A 216 -28.71 -35.54 -17.48
C GLN A 216 -28.61 -37.08 -17.59
N ASN A 217 -27.40 -37.60 -17.81
CA ASN A 217 -27.16 -39.05 -17.91
C ASN A 217 -27.42 -39.79 -16.59
N LEU A 218 -27.32 -39.11 -15.44
CA LEU A 218 -27.67 -39.63 -14.12
C LEU A 218 -29.18 -39.54 -13.79
N GLY A 219 -30.00 -39.01 -14.70
CA GLY A 219 -31.44 -38.82 -14.46
C GLY A 219 -31.73 -37.74 -13.41
N ILE A 220 -30.88 -36.71 -13.32
CA ILE A 220 -31.12 -35.57 -12.43
C ILE A 220 -32.13 -34.62 -13.10
N ASP A 221 -33.40 -34.78 -12.73
CA ASP A 221 -34.49 -33.94 -13.22
C ASP A 221 -34.49 -32.53 -12.60
N ASN A 222 -35.30 -31.63 -13.14
CA ASN A 222 -35.50 -30.23 -12.70
C ASN A 222 -34.33 -29.26 -12.93
N ILE A 223 -33.32 -29.65 -13.71
CA ILE A 223 -32.30 -28.73 -14.22
C ILE A 223 -32.71 -28.21 -15.60
N PRO A 224 -32.71 -26.89 -15.84
CA PRO A 224 -33.00 -26.29 -17.15
C PRO A 224 -31.82 -26.45 -18.14
N PHE A 225 -31.66 -27.65 -18.71
CA PHE A 225 -30.57 -27.97 -19.64
C PHE A 225 -30.56 -27.12 -20.94
N ASP A 226 -31.75 -26.69 -21.40
CA ASP A 226 -31.92 -25.90 -22.63
C ASP A 226 -32.03 -24.38 -22.35
N ALA A 227 -31.47 -23.91 -21.23
CA ALA A 227 -31.46 -22.49 -20.89
C ALA A 227 -30.84 -21.66 -22.05
N PRO A 228 -31.42 -20.50 -22.43
CA PRO A 228 -30.97 -19.75 -23.62
C PRO A 228 -29.47 -19.43 -23.65
N ILE A 229 -28.90 -19.14 -22.48
CA ILE A 229 -27.46 -18.82 -22.28
C ILE A 229 -26.53 -19.96 -22.69
N MET A 230 -27.00 -21.21 -22.69
CA MET A 230 -26.18 -22.35 -23.07
C MET A 230 -25.68 -22.26 -24.51
N LYS A 231 -26.45 -21.64 -25.42
CA LYS A 231 -26.03 -21.43 -26.81
C LYS A 231 -24.76 -20.57 -26.89
N GLU A 232 -24.68 -19.53 -26.07
CA GLU A 232 -23.54 -18.63 -26.01
C GLU A 232 -22.32 -19.32 -25.38
N ILE A 233 -22.54 -20.11 -24.33
CA ILE A 233 -21.51 -20.93 -23.68
C ILE A 233 -20.92 -21.94 -24.68
N TYR A 234 -21.75 -22.65 -25.45
CA TYR A 234 -21.28 -23.56 -26.50
C TYR A 234 -20.52 -22.82 -27.60
N ALA A 235 -20.98 -21.63 -28.00
CA ALA A 235 -20.25 -20.82 -28.98
C ALA A 235 -18.88 -20.36 -28.44
N ALA A 236 -18.78 -20.00 -27.16
CA ALA A 236 -17.51 -19.68 -26.50
C ALA A 236 -16.56 -20.88 -26.46
N ARG A 237 -17.08 -22.06 -26.11
CA ARG A 237 -16.34 -23.33 -26.15
C ARG A 237 -15.75 -23.60 -27.52
N ASP A 238 -16.58 -23.52 -28.56
CA ASP A 238 -16.17 -23.83 -29.93
C ASP A 238 -15.15 -22.81 -30.45
N ARG A 239 -15.26 -21.53 -30.06
CA ARG A 239 -14.22 -20.51 -30.31
C ARG A 239 -12.89 -20.89 -29.66
N LYS A 240 -12.90 -21.36 -28.42
CA LYS A 240 -11.68 -21.78 -27.70
C LYS A 240 -11.04 -23.03 -28.29
N LEU A 241 -11.83 -24.06 -28.59
CA LEU A 241 -11.32 -25.30 -29.18
C LEU A 241 -10.75 -25.07 -30.59
N LYS A 242 -11.27 -24.11 -31.36
CA LYS A 242 -10.67 -23.71 -32.65
C LYS A 242 -9.28 -23.07 -32.52
N ARG A 243 -8.95 -22.47 -31.38
CA ARG A 243 -7.63 -21.82 -31.15
C ARG A 243 -6.53 -22.83 -30.83
N ILE A 244 -6.88 -24.00 -30.30
CA ILE A 244 -5.91 -25.03 -29.89
C ILE A 244 -6.17 -26.28 -30.72
N PRO A 245 -5.34 -26.57 -31.74
CA PRO A 245 -5.52 -27.77 -32.54
C PRO A 245 -5.54 -29.02 -31.66
N LYS A 246 -6.49 -29.92 -31.90
CA LYS A 246 -6.66 -31.14 -31.09
C LYS A 246 -5.42 -32.04 -31.13
N ASP A 247 -4.69 -32.07 -32.25
CA ASP A 247 -3.42 -32.81 -32.33
C ASP A 247 -2.32 -32.16 -31.51
N LEU A 248 -2.34 -30.82 -31.35
CA LEU A 248 -1.34 -30.08 -30.57
C LEU A 248 -1.48 -30.39 -29.08
N MET A 249 -2.71 -30.40 -28.54
CA MET A 249 -2.94 -30.63 -27.10
C MET A 249 -2.50 -32.01 -26.59
N HIS A 250 -2.34 -33.01 -27.48
CA HIS A 250 -1.86 -34.34 -27.12
C HIS A 250 -0.34 -34.47 -27.17
N ASN A 251 0.35 -33.54 -27.85
CA ASN A 251 1.80 -33.62 -28.08
C ASN A 251 2.59 -32.57 -27.30
N VAL A 252 1.98 -31.44 -26.96
CA VAL A 252 2.60 -30.39 -26.17
C VAL A 252 1.68 -29.90 -25.04
N PRO A 253 2.23 -29.45 -23.91
CA PRO A 253 1.44 -28.87 -22.84
C PRO A 253 0.69 -27.62 -23.31
N THR A 254 -0.61 -27.56 -23.04
CA THR A 254 -1.48 -26.42 -23.33
C THR A 254 -2.39 -26.16 -22.14
N THR A 255 -3.06 -25.00 -22.10
CA THR A 255 -4.04 -24.68 -21.05
C THR A 255 -5.19 -25.69 -20.99
N LEU A 256 -5.45 -26.48 -22.04
CA LEU A 256 -6.49 -27.53 -22.01
C LEU A 256 -6.15 -28.69 -21.08
N LEU A 257 -4.87 -28.92 -20.76
CA LEU A 257 -4.48 -29.89 -19.73
C LEU A 257 -5.02 -29.52 -18.34
N TYR A 258 -5.43 -28.27 -18.13
CA TYR A 258 -6.01 -27.83 -16.87
C TYR A 258 -7.49 -28.23 -16.73
N SER A 259 -8.15 -28.57 -17.84
CA SER A 259 -9.60 -28.78 -17.94
C SER A 259 -9.96 -30.03 -18.78
N LEU A 260 -9.19 -31.13 -18.67
CA LEU A 260 -9.44 -32.35 -19.46
C LEU A 260 -10.82 -32.96 -19.18
N GLU A 261 -11.35 -32.76 -17.98
CA GLU A 261 -12.63 -33.31 -17.52
C GLU A 261 -13.86 -32.80 -18.29
N GLY A 262 -13.72 -31.71 -19.04
CA GLY A 262 -14.76 -31.21 -19.92
C GLY A 262 -14.56 -31.56 -21.41
N LEU A 263 -13.51 -32.32 -21.75
CA LEU A 263 -13.18 -32.69 -23.12
C LEU A 263 -13.59 -34.13 -23.44
N GLN A 264 -13.77 -34.41 -24.73
CA GLN A 264 -14.15 -35.72 -25.27
C GLN A 264 -13.10 -36.21 -26.28
N ASP A 265 -13.12 -37.52 -26.53
CA ASP A 265 -12.28 -38.20 -27.53
C ASP A 265 -10.77 -37.91 -27.34
N LEU A 266 -10.28 -38.18 -26.13
CA LEU A 266 -8.89 -37.96 -25.72
C LEU A 266 -8.02 -39.20 -25.92
N ASP A 267 -6.78 -38.99 -26.38
CA ASP A 267 -5.75 -40.02 -26.49
C ASP A 267 -4.89 -40.05 -25.21
N TRP A 268 -5.29 -40.91 -24.27
CA TRP A 268 -4.65 -41.02 -22.96
C TRP A 268 -3.20 -41.50 -23.01
N GLU A 269 -2.83 -42.31 -24.01
CA GLU A 269 -1.45 -42.78 -24.15
C GLU A 269 -0.50 -41.61 -24.43
N LYS A 270 -0.97 -40.62 -25.21
CA LYS A 270 -0.22 -39.39 -25.45
C LYS A 270 -0.30 -38.44 -24.28
N LEU A 271 -1.49 -38.23 -23.70
CA LEU A 271 -1.66 -37.29 -22.59
C LEU A 271 -0.84 -37.67 -21.36
N LEU A 272 -0.74 -38.95 -21.00
CA LEU A 272 0.08 -39.39 -19.86
C LEU A 272 1.58 -39.04 -20.03
N LYS A 273 2.07 -38.83 -21.26
CA LYS A 273 3.44 -38.35 -21.53
C LYS A 273 3.63 -36.86 -21.19
N LEU A 274 2.53 -36.12 -21.02
CA LEU A 274 2.50 -34.70 -20.64
C LEU A 274 2.25 -34.48 -19.14
N GLN A 275 2.05 -35.55 -18.37
CA GLN A 275 1.87 -35.51 -16.91
C GLN A 275 3.12 -34.91 -16.22
N THR A 276 2.91 -34.17 -15.14
CA THR A 276 4.01 -33.66 -14.32
C THR A 276 4.72 -34.81 -13.58
N PRO A 277 5.96 -34.60 -13.10
CA PRO A 277 6.62 -35.55 -12.20
C PRO A 277 5.83 -35.89 -10.93
N LEU A 278 4.94 -34.98 -10.48
CA LEU A 278 4.08 -35.21 -9.32
C LEU A 278 2.85 -36.07 -9.64
N GLY A 279 2.56 -36.34 -10.91
CA GLY A 279 1.40 -37.13 -11.31
C GLY A 279 0.18 -36.31 -11.73
N SER A 280 0.27 -34.99 -11.67
CA SER A 280 -0.81 -34.09 -12.06
C SER A 280 -0.82 -33.77 -13.55
N PHE A 281 -1.99 -33.38 -14.05
CA PHE A 281 -2.11 -32.64 -15.30
C PHE A 281 -2.07 -31.13 -15.02
N LEU A 282 -0.98 -30.48 -15.41
CA LEU A 282 -0.59 -29.15 -14.92
C LEU A 282 -0.65 -29.10 -13.39
N THR A 283 -1.48 -28.24 -12.83
CA THR A 283 -1.71 -28.12 -11.39
C THR A 283 -3.14 -28.52 -11.01
N SER A 284 -3.94 -29.16 -11.88
CA SER A 284 -5.39 -29.32 -11.73
C SER A 284 -5.79 -30.63 -11.02
N PRO A 285 -6.42 -30.60 -9.82
CA PRO A 285 -6.96 -31.80 -9.19
C PRO A 285 -8.12 -32.42 -9.96
N ALA A 286 -9.11 -31.64 -10.42
CA ALA A 286 -10.22 -32.17 -11.22
C ALA A 286 -9.76 -32.89 -12.50
N SER A 287 -8.84 -32.28 -13.26
CA SER A 287 -8.33 -32.88 -14.49
C SER A 287 -7.55 -34.16 -14.21
N THR A 288 -6.84 -34.21 -13.07
CA THR A 288 -6.08 -35.40 -12.64
C THR A 288 -7.02 -36.50 -12.13
N ALA A 289 -8.10 -36.15 -11.42
CA ALA A 289 -9.14 -37.09 -11.01
C ALA A 289 -9.85 -37.71 -12.22
N PHE A 290 -10.17 -36.89 -13.22
CA PHE A 290 -10.70 -37.39 -14.48
C PHE A 290 -9.73 -38.33 -15.19
N ALA A 291 -8.44 -37.97 -15.28
CA ALA A 291 -7.44 -38.86 -15.86
C ALA A 291 -7.32 -40.19 -15.10
N LEU A 292 -7.37 -40.16 -13.76
CA LEU A 292 -7.35 -41.37 -12.93
C LEU A 292 -8.55 -42.28 -13.23
N ILE A 293 -9.75 -41.72 -13.35
CA ILE A 293 -10.97 -42.46 -13.69
C ILE A 293 -10.80 -43.19 -15.04
N GLN A 294 -10.14 -42.56 -16.02
CA GLN A 294 -10.00 -43.10 -17.37
C GLN A 294 -8.85 -44.10 -17.52
N THR A 295 -7.78 -43.95 -16.73
CA THR A 295 -6.51 -44.66 -16.96
C THR A 295 -6.07 -45.56 -15.82
N LYS A 296 -6.59 -45.34 -14.61
CA LYS A 296 -6.08 -45.94 -13.36
C LYS A 296 -4.59 -45.70 -13.11
N ASP A 297 -4.03 -44.60 -13.64
CA ASP A 297 -2.62 -44.27 -13.48
C ASP A 297 -2.23 -44.04 -12.01
N GLU A 298 -1.15 -44.69 -11.58
CA GLU A 298 -0.72 -44.70 -10.18
C GLU A 298 -0.11 -43.35 -9.73
N LYS A 299 0.41 -42.54 -10.66
CA LYS A 299 0.92 -41.21 -10.31
C LYS A 299 -0.24 -40.23 -10.10
N CYS A 300 -1.28 -40.29 -10.94
CA CYS A 300 -2.53 -39.56 -10.70
C CYS A 300 -3.13 -39.89 -9.34
N PHE A 301 -3.16 -41.20 -8.98
CA PHE A 301 -3.65 -41.63 -7.68
C PHE A 301 -2.85 -41.03 -6.51
N ARG A 302 -1.52 -41.16 -6.52
CA ARG A 302 -0.66 -40.63 -5.46
C ARG A 302 -0.81 -39.12 -5.27
N TYR A 303 -0.85 -38.38 -6.37
CA TYR A 303 -1.09 -36.93 -6.35
C TYR A 303 -2.40 -36.56 -5.61
N LEU A 304 -3.49 -37.26 -5.94
CA LEU A 304 -4.80 -36.99 -5.31
C LEU A 304 -4.87 -37.48 -3.87
N GLU A 305 -4.21 -38.60 -3.56
CA GLU A 305 -4.12 -39.12 -2.19
C GLU A 305 -3.41 -38.12 -1.26
N ASP A 306 -2.29 -37.54 -1.72
CA ASP A 306 -1.56 -36.51 -1.00
C ASP A 306 -2.42 -35.25 -0.76
N ILE A 307 -3.16 -34.80 -1.78
CA ILE A 307 -4.09 -33.67 -1.65
C ILE A 307 -5.20 -33.95 -0.65
N VAL A 308 -5.89 -35.09 -0.79
CA VAL A 308 -7.02 -35.43 0.09
C VAL A 308 -6.56 -35.53 1.55
N LYS A 309 -5.33 -36.00 1.78
CA LYS A 309 -4.73 -36.05 3.11
C LYS A 309 -4.42 -34.66 3.66
N GLU A 310 -3.80 -33.79 2.85
CA GLU A 310 -3.42 -32.42 3.24
C GLU A 310 -4.66 -31.56 3.53
N PHE A 311 -5.68 -31.65 2.68
CA PHE A 311 -6.90 -30.83 2.75
C PHE A 311 -8.08 -31.53 3.45
N GLN A 312 -7.81 -32.59 4.22
CA GLN A 312 -8.78 -33.28 5.07
C GLN A 312 -10.08 -33.69 4.34
N GLY A 313 -9.94 -34.25 3.13
CA GLY A 313 -11.06 -34.59 2.25
C GLY A 313 -11.26 -33.62 1.09
N GLY A 314 -10.91 -32.34 1.28
CA GLY A 314 -11.00 -31.33 0.23
C GLY A 314 -9.96 -31.48 -0.87
N ALA A 315 -10.13 -30.72 -1.95
CA ALA A 315 -9.10 -30.45 -2.94
C ALA A 315 -9.14 -28.97 -3.37
N PRO A 316 -7.99 -28.29 -3.49
CA PRO A 316 -7.94 -26.89 -3.92
C PRO A 316 -8.16 -26.77 -5.44
N ALA A 317 -8.32 -25.54 -5.96
CA ALA A 317 -8.50 -25.32 -7.40
C ALA A 317 -7.25 -25.69 -8.25
N ALA A 318 -6.07 -25.58 -7.64
CA ALA A 318 -4.76 -25.89 -8.21
C ALA A 318 -3.77 -26.34 -7.11
N TYR A 319 -2.87 -27.27 -7.42
CA TYR A 319 -1.84 -27.74 -6.49
C TYR A 319 -0.66 -28.41 -7.24
N PRO A 320 0.60 -28.14 -6.88
CA PRO A 320 1.03 -27.05 -6.01
C PRO A 320 0.88 -25.69 -6.70
N PHE A 321 0.97 -24.61 -5.92
CA PHE A 321 0.90 -23.21 -6.36
C PHE A 321 2.01 -22.38 -5.72
N ASP A 322 3.15 -23.04 -5.48
CA ASP A 322 4.26 -22.58 -4.64
C ASP A 322 5.04 -21.42 -5.25
N LEU A 323 5.29 -21.43 -6.56
CA LEU A 323 6.03 -20.38 -7.24
C LEU A 323 5.23 -19.07 -7.25
N PHE A 324 3.94 -19.15 -7.56
CA PHE A 324 3.03 -18.01 -7.53
C PHE A 324 2.92 -17.40 -6.13
N ALA A 325 2.65 -18.24 -5.11
CA ALA A 325 2.53 -17.78 -3.72
C ALA A 325 3.76 -17.00 -3.26
N ARG A 326 4.97 -17.53 -3.52
CA ARG A 326 6.23 -16.88 -3.13
C ARG A 326 6.47 -15.57 -3.85
N LEU A 327 6.31 -15.56 -5.17
CA LEU A 327 6.56 -14.38 -5.99
C LEU A 327 5.63 -13.22 -5.62
N TRP A 328 4.35 -13.50 -5.45
CA TRP A 328 3.39 -12.46 -5.06
C TRP A 328 3.58 -12.02 -3.61
N ALA A 329 3.87 -12.93 -2.68
CA ALA A 329 4.17 -12.54 -1.29
C ALA A 329 5.34 -11.56 -1.22
N ILE A 330 6.44 -11.83 -1.94
CA ILE A 330 7.60 -10.92 -2.04
C ILE A 330 7.16 -9.58 -2.64
N ASP A 331 6.43 -9.59 -3.76
CA ASP A 331 5.97 -8.36 -4.41
C ASP A 331 5.11 -7.51 -3.48
N ARG A 332 4.20 -8.12 -2.71
CA ARG A 332 3.33 -7.41 -1.76
C ARG A 332 4.12 -6.77 -0.64
N VAL A 333 5.01 -7.51 0.03
CA VAL A 333 5.79 -6.93 1.14
C VAL A 333 6.77 -5.85 0.67
N GLN A 334 7.30 -5.95 -0.55
CA GLN A 334 8.15 -4.91 -1.14
C GLN A 334 7.37 -3.63 -1.43
N ARG A 335 6.23 -3.74 -2.13
CA ARG A 335 5.42 -2.57 -2.50
C ARG A 335 4.72 -1.93 -1.31
N LEU A 336 4.45 -2.68 -0.25
CA LEU A 336 3.92 -2.16 1.01
C LEU A 336 4.99 -1.45 1.88
N GLY A 337 6.27 -1.46 1.47
CA GLY A 337 7.35 -0.78 2.21
C GLY A 337 7.89 -1.55 3.43
N ILE A 338 7.45 -2.80 3.64
CA ILE A 338 7.75 -3.59 4.85
C ILE A 338 8.75 -4.73 4.63
N SER A 339 9.31 -4.86 3.42
CA SER A 339 10.22 -5.96 3.05
C SER A 339 11.48 -6.06 3.90
N ARG A 340 11.97 -4.94 4.46
CA ARG A 340 13.19 -4.91 5.29
C ARG A 340 13.11 -5.76 6.56
N PHE A 341 11.91 -6.09 7.03
CA PHE A 341 11.71 -6.98 8.18
C PHE A 341 11.87 -8.47 7.82
N PHE A 342 11.90 -8.79 6.52
CA PHE A 342 11.76 -10.15 5.99
C PHE A 342 12.87 -10.53 5.00
N THR A 343 14.02 -9.85 5.02
CA THR A 343 15.13 -10.10 4.08
C THR A 343 15.54 -11.57 4.00
N PRO A 344 15.70 -12.32 5.12
CA PRO A 344 16.00 -13.76 5.04
C PRO A 344 14.90 -14.56 4.36
N GLN A 345 13.63 -14.31 4.69
CA GLN A 345 12.49 -15.04 4.13
C GLN A 345 12.31 -14.76 2.63
N ILE A 346 12.55 -13.51 2.20
CA ILE A 346 12.53 -13.12 0.79
C ILE A 346 13.63 -13.88 0.03
N LYS A 347 14.84 -13.96 0.60
CA LYS A 347 15.94 -14.71 -0.01
C LYS A 347 15.59 -16.18 -0.17
N ASP A 348 15.09 -16.83 0.88
CA ASP A 348 14.69 -18.24 0.84
C ASP A 348 13.60 -18.51 -0.21
N CYS A 349 12.63 -17.60 -0.32
CA CYS A 349 11.59 -17.67 -1.34
C CYS A 349 12.16 -17.56 -2.77
N LEU A 350 13.08 -16.62 -3.00
CA LEU A 350 13.73 -16.44 -4.30
C LEU A 350 14.68 -17.60 -4.65
N ASP A 351 15.42 -18.14 -3.68
CA ASP A 351 16.26 -19.32 -3.87
C ASP A 351 15.41 -20.53 -4.31
N HIS A 352 14.21 -20.69 -3.73
CA HIS A 352 13.26 -21.71 -4.16
C HIS A 352 12.75 -21.45 -5.58
N VAL A 353 12.35 -20.22 -5.91
CA VAL A 353 11.89 -19.89 -7.27
C VAL A 353 13.01 -20.13 -8.29
N TYR A 354 14.23 -19.69 -8.00
CA TYR A 354 15.37 -19.82 -8.89
C TYR A 354 15.74 -21.28 -9.17
N ARG A 355 15.57 -22.17 -8.17
CA ARG A 355 15.76 -23.62 -8.34
C ARG A 355 14.87 -24.23 -9.44
N TYR A 356 13.69 -23.64 -9.66
CA TYR A 356 12.74 -24.09 -10.68
C TYR A 356 12.63 -23.14 -11.88
N TRP A 357 13.49 -22.12 -11.94
CA TRP A 357 13.56 -21.19 -13.06
C TRP A 357 14.07 -21.90 -14.32
N THR A 358 13.45 -21.64 -15.47
CA THR A 358 13.85 -22.24 -16.75
C THR A 358 13.99 -21.17 -17.84
N GLU A 359 14.69 -21.50 -18.93
CA GLU A 359 14.80 -20.63 -20.12
C GLU A 359 13.45 -20.45 -20.83
N ASP A 360 12.55 -21.43 -20.71
CA ASP A 360 11.17 -21.40 -21.19
C ASP A 360 10.19 -20.82 -20.16
N GLY A 361 10.70 -20.19 -19.09
CA GLY A 361 9.89 -19.54 -18.07
C GLY A 361 9.29 -20.50 -17.07
N ILE A 362 8.32 -20.01 -16.32
CA ILE A 362 7.70 -20.74 -15.23
C ILE A 362 6.19 -20.52 -15.23
N PHE A 363 5.49 -21.44 -14.57
CA PHE A 363 4.07 -21.35 -14.26
C PHE A 363 3.89 -21.26 -12.74
N ALA A 364 2.64 -21.17 -12.29
CA ALA A 364 2.32 -20.98 -10.89
C ALA A 364 2.79 -22.10 -9.93
N GLY A 365 2.90 -23.33 -10.42
CA GLY A 365 3.39 -24.48 -9.66
C GLY A 365 4.67 -25.07 -10.25
N ARG A 366 5.59 -25.53 -9.39
CA ARG A 366 6.82 -26.19 -9.84
C ARG A 366 6.57 -27.43 -10.70
N PHE A 367 7.56 -27.77 -11.53
CA PHE A 367 7.54 -28.89 -12.48
C PHE A 367 6.46 -28.85 -13.58
N ALA A 368 5.64 -27.79 -13.65
CA ALA A 368 4.79 -27.57 -14.80
C ALA A 368 5.67 -27.37 -16.04
N ARG A 369 5.49 -28.22 -17.06
CA ARG A 369 6.15 -28.06 -18.38
C ARG A 369 5.39 -27.05 -19.23
N PHE A 370 4.98 -25.96 -18.62
CA PHE A 370 4.13 -24.91 -19.16
C PHE A 370 4.55 -23.61 -18.48
N SER A 371 4.28 -22.48 -19.12
CA SER A 371 4.61 -21.17 -18.59
C SER A 371 3.59 -20.14 -19.04
N ASP A 372 3.50 -19.07 -18.26
CA ASP A 372 2.67 -17.92 -18.56
C ASP A 372 3.46 -16.63 -18.37
N VAL A 373 3.02 -15.57 -19.05
CA VAL A 373 3.70 -14.27 -19.02
C VAL A 373 3.64 -13.62 -17.65
N ASP A 374 2.63 -13.92 -16.83
CA ASP A 374 2.41 -13.29 -15.53
C ASP A 374 3.48 -13.71 -14.53
N VAL A 375 3.57 -15.02 -14.28
CA VAL A 375 4.53 -15.62 -13.36
C VAL A 375 5.95 -15.49 -13.89
N SER A 376 6.15 -15.65 -15.20
CA SER A 376 7.48 -15.46 -15.81
C SER A 376 7.96 -14.01 -15.71
N SER A 377 7.11 -13.01 -15.95
CA SER A 377 7.49 -11.59 -15.81
C SER A 377 7.78 -11.23 -14.35
N MET A 378 6.92 -11.69 -13.42
CA MET A 378 7.10 -11.48 -11.99
C MET A 378 8.42 -12.11 -11.50
N GLY A 379 8.65 -13.37 -11.84
CA GLY A 379 9.87 -14.11 -11.52
C GLY A 379 11.12 -13.46 -12.11
N PHE A 380 11.11 -13.15 -13.40
CA PHE A 380 12.22 -12.47 -14.07
C PHE A 380 12.60 -11.18 -13.36
N ARG A 381 11.61 -10.32 -13.08
CA ARG A 381 11.84 -9.02 -12.44
C ARG A 381 12.41 -9.17 -11.04
N LEU A 382 11.78 -10.01 -10.20
CA LEU A 382 12.21 -10.17 -8.81
C LEU A 382 13.57 -10.85 -8.72
N LEU A 383 13.81 -11.92 -9.49
CA LEU A 383 15.12 -12.57 -9.55
C LEU A 383 16.21 -11.59 -10.01
N ARG A 384 15.97 -10.82 -11.07
CA ARG A 384 16.94 -9.82 -11.56
C ARG A 384 17.23 -8.74 -10.53
N LEU A 385 16.20 -8.17 -9.89
CA LEU A 385 16.36 -7.13 -8.87
C LEU A 385 17.13 -7.61 -7.62
N HIS A 386 17.18 -8.92 -7.40
CA HIS A 386 17.92 -9.56 -6.30
C HIS A 386 19.24 -10.20 -6.75
N GLY A 387 19.74 -9.88 -7.94
CA GLY A 387 21.07 -10.27 -8.41
C GLY A 387 21.18 -11.68 -9.02
N TYR A 388 20.06 -12.39 -9.18
CA TYR A 388 20.07 -13.69 -9.84
C TYR A 388 20.29 -13.54 -11.34
N LYS A 389 21.03 -14.49 -11.92
CA LYS A 389 21.29 -14.51 -13.37
C LYS A 389 20.03 -14.93 -14.13
N THR A 390 19.42 -13.97 -14.82
CA THR A 390 18.24 -14.17 -15.66
C THR A 390 18.39 -13.47 -17.01
N THR A 391 17.82 -14.08 -18.05
CA THR A 391 17.74 -13.52 -19.40
C THR A 391 16.29 -13.17 -19.73
N PRO A 392 16.02 -12.05 -20.44
CA PRO A 392 14.67 -11.68 -20.84
C PRO A 392 14.16 -12.55 -22.00
N ASP A 393 15.00 -13.44 -22.54
CA ASP A 393 14.64 -14.40 -23.57
C ASP A 393 13.49 -15.31 -23.17
N VAL A 394 13.27 -15.49 -21.86
CA VAL A 394 12.10 -16.15 -21.27
C VAL A 394 10.77 -15.62 -21.82
N LEU A 395 10.73 -14.35 -22.24
CA LEU A 395 9.53 -13.69 -22.74
C LEU A 395 9.27 -13.94 -24.23
N LYS A 396 10.25 -14.47 -24.99
CA LYS A 396 10.15 -14.63 -26.45
C LYS A 396 8.96 -15.49 -26.87
N GLN A 397 8.63 -16.53 -26.11
CA GLN A 397 7.52 -17.43 -26.40
C GLN A 397 6.13 -16.78 -26.29
N PHE A 398 6.02 -15.70 -25.50
CA PHE A 398 4.78 -14.95 -25.31
C PHE A 398 4.59 -13.88 -26.36
N LYS A 399 5.65 -13.56 -27.12
CA LYS A 399 5.61 -12.58 -28.20
C LYS A 399 5.08 -13.22 -29.49
N ASN A 400 4.09 -12.59 -30.09
CA ASN A 400 3.60 -12.90 -31.43
C ASN A 400 3.51 -11.62 -32.26
N HIS A 401 4.36 -11.50 -33.29
CA HIS A 401 4.54 -10.25 -34.04
C HIS A 401 4.81 -9.07 -33.10
N ASP A 402 3.98 -8.03 -33.13
CA ASP A 402 4.14 -6.81 -32.31
C ASP A 402 3.32 -6.86 -31.01
N LYS A 403 2.83 -8.05 -30.63
CA LYS A 403 1.99 -8.24 -29.44
C LYS A 403 2.58 -9.26 -28.48
N PHE A 404 2.20 -9.16 -27.21
CA PHE A 404 2.44 -10.18 -26.19
C PHE A 404 1.13 -10.77 -25.70
N SER A 405 1.17 -12.03 -25.30
CA SER A 405 0.01 -12.76 -24.81
C SER A 405 0.26 -13.40 -23.45
N CYS A 406 -0.81 -13.63 -22.69
CA CYS A 406 -0.78 -14.31 -21.39
C CYS A 406 -0.18 -15.71 -21.48
N PHE A 407 -0.46 -16.44 -22.56
CA PHE A 407 0.05 -17.79 -22.79
C PHE A 407 0.63 -17.91 -24.19
N ALA A 408 1.69 -18.71 -24.34
CA ALA A 408 2.22 -19.04 -25.65
C ALA A 408 1.12 -19.67 -26.54
N PHE A 409 1.10 -19.30 -27.81
CA PHE A 409 0.18 -19.82 -28.85
C PHE A 409 -1.32 -19.50 -28.66
N GLN A 410 -1.72 -18.84 -27.57
CA GLN A 410 -3.10 -18.41 -27.34
C GLN A 410 -3.12 -16.90 -27.38
N MET A 411 -3.99 -16.24 -28.14
CA MET A 411 -4.10 -14.77 -28.15
C MET A 411 -5.04 -14.33 -27.02
N ILE A 412 -4.54 -14.29 -25.78
CA ILE A 412 -5.27 -13.89 -24.58
C ILE A 412 -4.49 -12.76 -23.93
N GLU A 413 -5.11 -11.61 -23.74
CA GLU A 413 -4.50 -10.43 -23.10
C GLU A 413 -5.38 -10.04 -21.91
N SER A 414 -4.77 -9.83 -20.73
CA SER A 414 -5.46 -9.38 -19.52
C SER A 414 -4.61 -8.32 -18.80
N PRO A 415 -5.21 -7.32 -18.14
CA PRO A 415 -4.45 -6.25 -17.49
C PRO A 415 -3.39 -6.71 -16.48
N THR A 416 -3.66 -7.68 -15.60
CA THR A 416 -2.68 -8.07 -14.56
C THR A 416 -1.42 -8.73 -15.11
N PRO A 417 -1.45 -9.74 -16.02
CA PRO A 417 -0.24 -10.27 -16.64
C PRO A 417 0.51 -9.22 -17.46
N ILE A 418 -0.21 -8.35 -18.17
CA ILE A 418 0.42 -7.31 -19.00
C ILE A 418 1.03 -6.20 -18.13
N TYR A 419 0.46 -5.90 -16.97
CA TYR A 419 1.07 -5.00 -16.00
C TYR A 419 2.34 -5.58 -15.38
N ASN A 420 2.38 -6.87 -15.08
CA ASN A 420 3.62 -7.50 -14.63
C ASN A 420 4.68 -7.56 -15.74
N LEU A 421 4.28 -7.75 -17.00
CA LEU A 421 5.17 -7.59 -18.17
C LEU A 421 5.71 -6.16 -18.28
N TYR A 422 4.86 -5.15 -18.09
CA TYR A 422 5.26 -3.74 -18.06
C TYR A 422 6.31 -3.48 -16.98
N ARG A 423 6.06 -3.92 -15.74
CA ARG A 423 7.00 -3.76 -14.62
C ARG A 423 8.31 -4.50 -14.88
N ALA A 424 8.25 -5.70 -15.45
CA ALA A 424 9.44 -6.49 -15.81
C ALA A 424 10.28 -5.80 -16.91
N SER A 425 9.63 -5.14 -17.86
CA SER A 425 10.32 -4.41 -18.93
C SER A 425 11.14 -3.20 -18.44
N GLN A 426 10.84 -2.69 -17.25
CA GLN A 426 11.54 -1.53 -16.69
C GLN A 426 12.89 -1.86 -16.06
N VAL A 427 13.22 -3.13 -15.83
CA VAL A 427 14.54 -3.59 -15.34
C VAL A 427 15.44 -4.03 -16.49
N GLN A 428 15.34 -3.30 -17.61
CA GLN A 428 16.05 -3.56 -18.86
C GLN A 428 17.53 -3.22 -18.77
N PHE A 429 18.39 -4.12 -19.26
CA PHE A 429 19.80 -3.85 -19.54
C PHE A 429 19.96 -3.35 -20.99
N PRO A 430 21.09 -2.68 -21.31
CA PRO A 430 21.35 -2.22 -22.66
C PRO A 430 21.26 -3.37 -23.68
N ARG A 431 20.64 -3.09 -24.83
CA ARG A 431 20.48 -4.01 -25.99
C ARG A 431 19.49 -5.16 -25.80
N GLU A 432 18.76 -5.23 -24.70
CA GLU A 432 17.69 -6.21 -24.50
C GLU A 432 16.38 -5.82 -25.23
N LYS A 433 16.38 -5.95 -26.56
CA LYS A 433 15.29 -5.49 -27.44
C LYS A 433 13.89 -6.03 -27.06
N ILE A 434 13.81 -7.28 -26.59
CA ILE A 434 12.54 -7.90 -26.21
C ILE A 434 11.83 -7.14 -25.07
N LEU A 435 12.58 -6.53 -24.14
CA LEU A 435 12.01 -5.72 -23.07
C LEU A 435 11.56 -4.35 -23.57
N GLU A 436 12.26 -3.76 -24.54
CA GLU A 436 11.82 -2.53 -25.20
C GLU A 436 10.46 -2.73 -25.88
N GLU A 437 10.34 -3.80 -26.67
CA GLU A 437 9.09 -4.18 -27.34
C GLU A 437 7.99 -4.54 -26.33
N ALA A 438 8.33 -5.24 -25.24
CA ALA A 438 7.39 -5.55 -24.17
C ALA A 438 6.87 -4.28 -23.48
N ARG A 439 7.74 -3.29 -23.22
CA ARG A 439 7.39 -2.02 -22.60
C ARG A 439 6.44 -1.21 -23.47
N GLU A 440 6.72 -1.13 -24.77
CA GLU A 440 5.90 -0.39 -25.73
C GLU A 440 4.50 -1.00 -25.86
N PHE A 441 4.43 -2.33 -26.04
CA PHE A 441 3.17 -3.05 -26.13
C PHE A 441 2.35 -2.92 -24.84
N SER A 442 2.96 -3.25 -23.70
CA SER A 442 2.26 -3.30 -22.41
C SER A 442 1.76 -1.93 -21.96
N CYS A 443 2.58 -0.87 -22.12
CA CYS A 443 2.16 0.50 -21.81
C CYS A 443 0.94 0.91 -22.65
N SER A 444 0.99 0.67 -23.97
CA SER A 444 -0.09 1.01 -24.89
C SER A 444 -1.38 0.26 -24.55
N PHE A 445 -1.28 -1.05 -24.31
CA PHE A 445 -2.41 -1.89 -23.92
C PHE A 445 -3.07 -1.39 -22.62
N LEU A 446 -2.27 -1.11 -21.58
CA LEU A 446 -2.81 -0.71 -20.28
C LEU A 446 -3.45 0.69 -20.34
N GLN A 447 -2.87 1.63 -21.10
CA GLN A 447 -3.47 2.95 -21.32
C GLN A 447 -4.80 2.86 -22.05
N GLU A 448 -4.90 2.04 -23.10
CA GLU A 448 -6.14 1.80 -23.82
C GLU A 448 -7.22 1.22 -22.89
N ARG A 449 -6.85 0.23 -22.07
CA ARG A 449 -7.77 -0.39 -21.10
C ARG A 449 -8.27 0.60 -20.05
N LEU A 450 -7.39 1.43 -19.50
CA LEU A 450 -7.78 2.47 -18.53
C LEU A 450 -8.70 3.53 -19.16
N ALA A 451 -8.47 3.91 -20.42
CA ALA A 451 -9.30 4.89 -21.13
C ALA A 451 -10.71 4.37 -21.46
N SER A 452 -10.89 3.05 -21.57
CA SER A 452 -12.16 2.42 -21.97
C SER A 452 -13.29 2.51 -20.92
N ASN A 453 -12.99 2.96 -19.69
CA ASN A 453 -13.92 2.99 -18.54
C ASN A 453 -14.59 1.63 -18.20
N LYS A 454 -14.14 0.54 -18.81
CA LYS A 454 -14.53 -0.86 -18.56
C LYS A 454 -13.27 -1.68 -18.26
N PHE A 455 -12.54 -1.24 -17.25
CA PHE A 455 -11.35 -1.95 -16.81
C PHE A 455 -11.76 -3.23 -16.10
N LEU A 456 -11.53 -4.38 -16.75
CA LEU A 456 -11.83 -5.70 -16.22
C LEU A 456 -10.60 -6.58 -16.35
N ASP A 457 -10.30 -7.33 -15.29
CA ASP A 457 -9.25 -8.32 -15.30
C ASP A 457 -9.85 -9.72 -15.22
N LYS A 458 -9.28 -10.65 -15.98
CA LYS A 458 -9.77 -12.02 -16.09
C LYS A 458 -9.44 -12.87 -14.86
N TRP A 459 -8.38 -12.51 -14.12
CA TRP A 459 -7.73 -13.40 -13.15
C TRP A 459 -7.87 -12.92 -11.71
N VAL A 460 -8.20 -11.64 -11.50
CA VAL A 460 -8.41 -11.07 -10.17
C VAL A 460 -9.60 -10.10 -10.14
N ILE A 461 -10.41 -10.21 -9.09
CA ILE A 461 -11.43 -9.23 -8.74
C ILE A 461 -10.85 -8.38 -7.63
N SER A 462 -10.44 -7.16 -7.98
CA SER A 462 -9.89 -6.18 -7.04
C SER A 462 -10.41 -4.78 -7.37
N LYS A 463 -10.98 -4.12 -6.36
CA LYS A 463 -11.63 -2.81 -6.49
C LYS A 463 -10.66 -1.72 -6.97
N HIS A 464 -9.40 -1.80 -6.54
CA HIS A 464 -8.42 -0.74 -6.73
C HIS A 464 -7.40 -1.04 -7.83
N LEU A 465 -7.55 -2.15 -8.56
CA LEU A 465 -6.64 -2.52 -9.63
C LEU A 465 -6.49 -1.45 -10.74
N PRO A 466 -7.56 -0.76 -11.21
CA PRO A 466 -7.39 0.32 -12.18
C PRO A 466 -6.53 1.47 -11.63
N ASP A 467 -6.70 1.81 -10.35
CA ASP A 467 -5.96 2.89 -9.69
C ASP A 467 -4.50 2.49 -9.47
N GLU A 468 -4.25 1.24 -9.08
CA GLU A 468 -2.92 0.65 -8.99
C GLU A 468 -2.15 0.75 -10.31
N ILE A 469 -2.78 0.33 -11.41
CA ILE A 469 -2.15 0.33 -12.74
C ILE A 469 -1.95 1.75 -13.24
N ARG A 470 -2.96 2.63 -13.09
CA ARG A 470 -2.83 4.04 -13.47
C ARG A 470 -1.64 4.67 -12.76
N LYS A 471 -1.54 4.48 -11.44
CA LYS A 471 -0.45 5.05 -10.67
C LYS A 471 0.91 4.45 -11.02
N GLY A 472 0.97 3.16 -11.36
CA GLY A 472 2.18 2.51 -11.87
C GLY A 472 2.62 3.00 -13.25
N LEU A 473 1.71 3.43 -14.12
CA LEU A 473 2.04 4.05 -15.41
C LEU A 473 2.50 5.50 -15.26
N GLU A 474 1.94 6.23 -14.28
CA GLU A 474 2.34 7.60 -13.95
C GLU A 474 3.71 7.68 -13.27
N MET A 475 4.14 6.60 -12.58
CA MET A 475 5.41 6.52 -11.88
C MET A 475 6.27 5.38 -12.43
N PRO A 476 7.04 5.60 -13.52
CA PRO A 476 7.96 4.60 -14.01
C PRO A 476 9.02 4.24 -12.96
N TRP A 477 9.60 3.04 -13.01
CA TRP A 477 10.51 2.56 -11.96
C TRP A 477 11.72 3.48 -11.70
N TYR A 478 12.29 4.11 -12.73
CA TYR A 478 13.38 5.10 -12.56
C TYR A 478 12.96 6.35 -11.80
N ALA A 479 11.69 6.74 -11.89
CA ALA A 479 11.10 7.87 -11.16
C ALA A 479 10.29 7.41 -9.94
N SER A 480 10.46 6.19 -9.45
CA SER A 480 9.71 5.69 -8.27
C SER A 480 10.58 5.75 -7.02
N LEU A 481 10.17 6.56 -6.05
CA LEU A 481 10.77 6.62 -4.72
C LEU A 481 10.05 5.63 -3.79
N PRO A 482 10.78 4.77 -3.03
CA PRO A 482 10.20 3.68 -2.25
C PRO A 482 9.03 4.09 -1.33
N HIS A 483 9.19 5.14 -0.54
CA HIS A 483 8.18 5.53 0.45
C HIS A 483 6.93 6.13 -0.23
N VAL A 484 7.12 6.88 -1.33
CA VAL A 484 6.03 7.40 -2.15
C VAL A 484 5.24 6.26 -2.80
N GLU A 485 5.93 5.28 -3.40
CA GLU A 485 5.27 4.10 -3.97
C GLU A 485 4.45 3.34 -2.91
N ALA A 486 5.04 3.13 -1.72
CA ALA A 486 4.37 2.49 -0.60
C ALA A 486 3.12 3.25 -0.14
N LYS A 487 3.17 4.58 -0.04
CA LYS A 487 2.01 5.41 0.34
C LYS A 487 0.82 5.16 -0.58
N TYR A 488 1.04 5.11 -1.90
CA TYR A 488 -0.03 4.83 -2.86
C TYR A 488 -0.45 3.37 -2.82
N TYR A 489 0.50 2.43 -2.69
CA TYR A 489 0.17 1.02 -2.70
C TYR A 489 -0.62 0.57 -1.47
N ILE A 490 -0.35 1.13 -0.29
CA ILE A 490 -1.14 0.90 0.93
C ILE A 490 -2.61 1.25 0.72
N LYS A 491 -2.93 2.26 -0.11
CA LYS A 491 -4.31 2.63 -0.45
C LYS A 491 -4.96 1.63 -1.43
N HIS A 492 -4.18 1.05 -2.33
CA HIS A 492 -4.70 0.18 -3.40
C HIS A 492 -4.70 -1.31 -3.04
N TYR A 493 -3.90 -1.73 -2.06
CA TYR A 493 -3.85 -3.13 -1.66
C TYR A 493 -5.17 -3.56 -1.02
N GLY A 494 -5.84 -4.55 -1.64
CA GLY A 494 -7.17 -5.01 -1.24
C GLY A 494 -7.20 -5.87 0.03
N GLY A 495 -6.05 -6.17 0.64
CA GLY A 495 -6.02 -6.99 1.86
C GLY A 495 -6.64 -8.37 1.63
N GLU A 496 -7.51 -8.80 2.53
CA GLU A 496 -8.23 -10.07 2.39
C GLU A 496 -9.36 -10.03 1.36
N ASP A 497 -9.78 -8.85 0.88
CA ASP A 497 -10.91 -8.66 -0.03
C ASP A 497 -10.60 -9.07 -1.48
N ASP A 498 -9.32 -9.07 -1.88
CA ASP A 498 -8.90 -9.51 -3.22
C ASP A 498 -9.28 -10.99 -3.46
N ILE A 499 -9.93 -11.24 -4.60
CA ILE A 499 -10.37 -12.59 -5.01
C ILE A 499 -9.70 -12.97 -6.31
N TRP A 500 -9.22 -14.19 -6.37
CA TRP A 500 -8.59 -14.74 -7.56
C TRP A 500 -9.56 -15.64 -8.30
N ILE A 501 -9.46 -15.64 -9.63
CA ILE A 501 -10.29 -16.42 -10.53
C ILE A 501 -9.48 -17.59 -11.09
N SER A 502 -9.93 -18.81 -10.82
CA SER A 502 -9.45 -20.05 -11.46
C SER A 502 -10.65 -20.82 -12.03
N LYS A 503 -10.66 -22.15 -11.94
CA LYS A 503 -11.87 -22.97 -12.17
C LYS A 503 -12.97 -22.68 -11.14
N THR A 504 -12.60 -22.05 -10.05
CA THR A 504 -13.47 -21.53 -8.99
C THR A 504 -12.86 -20.22 -8.48
N LEU A 505 -13.64 -19.42 -7.76
CA LEU A 505 -13.09 -18.32 -6.98
C LEU A 505 -12.25 -18.86 -5.83
N TYR A 506 -11.11 -18.23 -5.58
CA TYR A 506 -10.22 -18.62 -4.49
C TYR A 506 -9.53 -17.42 -3.86
N ARG A 507 -9.03 -17.63 -2.63
CA ARG A 507 -8.22 -16.67 -1.89
C ARG A 507 -6.90 -17.32 -1.49
N MET A 508 -5.85 -16.51 -1.45
CA MET A 508 -4.51 -16.91 -1.06
C MET A 508 -4.02 -16.06 0.12
N PRO A 509 -4.14 -16.56 1.36
CA PRO A 509 -3.74 -15.82 2.56
C PRO A 509 -2.27 -15.40 2.56
N ASP A 510 -1.41 -16.11 1.82
CA ASP A 510 0.02 -15.79 1.67
C ASP A 510 0.27 -14.49 0.90
N ILE A 511 -0.72 -14.04 0.13
CA ILE A 511 -0.61 -12.91 -0.80
C ILE A 511 -1.53 -11.76 -0.38
N SER A 512 -2.76 -12.09 -0.02
CA SER A 512 -3.87 -11.16 0.21
C SER A 512 -4.40 -11.36 1.63
N ASN A 513 -3.92 -10.51 2.56
CA ASN A 513 -4.31 -10.58 3.97
C ASN A 513 -4.20 -9.21 4.65
N ASN A 514 -4.99 -9.02 5.71
CA ASN A 514 -5.01 -7.76 6.45
C ASN A 514 -3.79 -7.56 7.36
N LYS A 515 -3.03 -8.62 7.69
CA LYS A 515 -1.81 -8.52 8.51
C LYS A 515 -0.72 -7.72 7.79
N TYR A 516 -0.54 -7.96 6.49
CA TYR A 516 0.37 -7.18 5.65
C TYR A 516 -0.03 -5.70 5.63
N LEU A 517 -1.32 -5.42 5.42
CA LEU A 517 -1.83 -4.06 5.38
C LEU A 517 -1.67 -3.35 6.74
N GLU A 518 -1.99 -4.02 7.84
CA GLU A 518 -1.89 -3.47 9.18
C GLU A 518 -0.45 -3.14 9.55
N LEU A 519 0.50 -4.05 9.31
CA LEU A 519 1.92 -3.77 9.53
C LEU A 519 2.40 -2.61 8.66
N ALA A 520 2.00 -2.55 7.38
CA ALA A 520 2.38 -1.48 6.48
C ALA A 520 1.89 -0.11 6.95
N LYS A 521 0.66 -0.03 7.47
CA LYS A 521 0.11 1.21 8.05
C LYS A 521 0.87 1.66 9.30
N LEU A 522 1.08 0.75 10.24
CA LEU A 522 1.80 1.04 11.48
C LEU A 522 3.23 1.50 11.18
N ASP A 523 3.91 0.79 10.29
CA ASP A 523 5.29 1.08 9.93
C ASP A 523 5.44 2.40 9.16
N PHE A 524 4.56 2.65 8.19
CA PHE A 524 4.53 3.91 7.45
C PHE A 524 4.35 5.11 8.38
N ASN A 525 3.39 5.03 9.31
CA ASN A 525 3.12 6.10 10.27
C ASN A 525 4.28 6.31 11.24
N ARG A 526 4.93 5.23 11.69
CA ARG A 526 6.13 5.31 12.52
C ARG A 526 7.29 6.01 11.80
N CYS A 527 7.52 5.67 10.53
CA CYS A 527 8.52 6.33 9.69
C CYS A 527 8.18 7.81 9.51
N GLN A 528 6.93 8.12 9.14
CA GLN A 528 6.47 9.48 8.93
C GLN A 528 6.60 10.35 10.20
N ALA A 529 6.22 9.83 11.37
CA ALA A 529 6.36 10.55 12.63
C ALA A 529 7.83 10.87 12.94
N GLN A 530 8.74 9.94 12.63
CA GLN A 530 10.18 10.20 12.72
C GLN A 530 10.62 11.28 11.73
N HIS A 531 10.11 11.26 10.50
CA HIS A 531 10.45 12.26 9.50
C HIS A 531 9.96 13.66 9.85
N GLN A 532 8.79 13.78 10.47
CA GLN A 532 8.25 15.05 10.97
C GLN A 532 9.12 15.64 12.09
N ARG A 533 9.64 14.80 13.00
CA ARG A 533 10.61 15.24 14.03
C ARG A 533 11.92 15.72 13.42
N GLU A 534 12.44 15.00 12.44
CA GLU A 534 13.65 15.38 11.71
C GLU A 534 13.48 16.69 10.95
N TRP A 535 12.31 16.92 10.36
CA TRP A 535 11.98 18.18 9.71
C TRP A 535 12.08 19.37 10.68
N TYR A 536 11.58 19.23 11.91
CA TYR A 536 11.73 20.24 12.95
C TYR A 536 13.21 20.59 13.21
N PHE A 537 14.08 19.59 13.36
CA PHE A 537 15.52 19.82 13.55
C PHE A 537 16.20 20.49 12.34
N LEU A 538 15.75 20.19 11.12
CA LEU A 538 16.23 20.87 9.92
C LEU A 538 15.77 22.33 9.85
N GLU A 539 14.56 22.64 10.30
CA GLU A 539 14.10 24.03 10.41
C GLU A 539 14.92 24.82 11.42
N GLU A 540 15.25 24.23 12.58
CA GLU A 540 16.17 24.86 13.55
C GLU A 540 17.56 25.08 12.93
N TRP A 541 18.11 24.09 12.24
CA TRP A 541 19.39 24.22 11.52
C TRP A 541 19.35 25.36 10.49
N TYR A 542 18.26 25.48 9.73
CA TYR A 542 18.03 26.53 8.75
C TYR A 542 18.03 27.93 9.36
N VAL A 543 17.34 28.11 10.48
CA VAL A 543 17.27 29.39 11.22
C VAL A 543 18.62 29.72 11.85
N ASN A 544 19.27 28.75 12.50
CA ASN A 544 20.54 28.93 13.20
C ASN A 544 21.67 29.39 12.26
N PHE A 545 21.71 28.85 11.05
CA PHE A 545 22.69 29.25 10.03
C PHE A 545 22.22 30.40 9.13
N LYS A 546 20.99 30.89 9.33
CA LYS A 546 20.38 31.97 8.57
C LYS A 546 20.45 31.72 7.07
N LEU A 547 20.09 30.52 6.63
CA LEU A 547 20.25 30.08 5.25
C LEU A 547 19.39 30.89 4.27
N GLN A 548 18.32 31.53 4.74
CA GLN A 548 17.53 32.50 3.98
C GLN A 548 18.39 33.64 3.43
N GLU A 549 19.31 34.18 4.24
CA GLU A 549 20.23 35.26 3.83
C GLU A 549 21.23 34.79 2.77
N LEU A 550 21.42 33.48 2.63
CA LEU A 550 22.31 32.86 1.64
C LEU A 550 21.55 32.39 0.38
N GLY A 551 20.26 32.72 0.26
CA GLY A 551 19.45 32.43 -0.92
C GLY A 551 18.80 31.04 -0.93
N ILE A 552 18.74 30.34 0.21
CA ILE A 552 18.03 29.07 0.34
C ILE A 552 16.64 29.33 0.92
N SER A 553 15.60 28.94 0.21
CA SER A 553 14.22 29.02 0.72
C SER A 553 13.88 27.80 1.60
N LYS A 554 12.84 27.92 2.43
CA LYS A 554 12.30 26.75 3.15
C LYS A 554 11.82 25.64 2.21
N LYS A 555 11.33 26.01 1.01
CA LYS A 555 10.91 25.05 -0.01
C LYS A 555 12.10 24.24 -0.54
N ASP A 556 13.25 24.87 -0.74
CA ASP A 556 14.48 24.18 -1.17
C ASP A 556 14.94 23.17 -0.12
N LEU A 557 14.86 23.54 1.17
CA LEU A 557 15.19 22.65 2.28
C LEU A 557 14.22 21.47 2.38
N LEU A 558 12.91 21.74 2.27
CA LEU A 558 11.88 20.70 2.33
C LEU A 558 12.02 19.71 1.19
N LEU A 559 12.29 20.20 -0.03
CA LEU A 559 12.55 19.32 -1.18
C LEU A 559 13.79 18.45 -0.94
N ALA A 560 14.91 19.03 -0.50
CA ALA A 560 16.13 18.27 -0.23
C ALA A 560 15.91 17.17 0.83
N TYR A 561 15.12 17.48 1.87
CA TYR A 561 14.77 16.54 2.92
C TYR A 561 13.83 15.44 2.42
N PHE A 562 12.75 15.80 1.73
CA PHE A 562 11.81 14.85 1.15
C PHE A 562 12.50 13.85 0.23
N LEU A 563 13.40 14.30 -0.64
CA LEU A 563 14.13 13.42 -1.56
C LEU A 563 15.01 12.41 -0.81
N ALA A 564 15.59 12.80 0.33
CA ALA A 564 16.34 11.87 1.18
C ALA A 564 15.40 10.90 1.91
N ALA A 565 14.34 11.41 2.54
CA ALA A 565 13.41 10.62 3.35
C ALA A 565 12.58 9.62 2.54
N ALA A 566 12.16 9.99 1.32
CA ALA A 566 11.39 9.13 0.44
C ALA A 566 12.20 7.92 -0.10
N ASN A 567 13.54 7.99 -0.06
CA ASN A 567 14.45 6.90 -0.43
C ASN A 567 14.90 6.07 0.77
N ILE A 568 15.41 6.73 1.80
CA ILE A 568 15.92 6.11 3.04
C ILE A 568 14.92 6.43 4.14
N PHE A 569 13.88 5.64 4.28
CA PHE A 569 12.75 5.98 5.16
C PHE A 569 12.86 5.36 6.56
N GLU A 570 13.77 4.42 6.77
CA GLU A 570 13.88 3.63 7.99
C GLU A 570 14.20 4.50 9.21
N PRO A 571 13.48 4.41 10.35
CA PRO A 571 13.70 5.27 11.50
C PRO A 571 15.15 5.28 11.99
N GLU A 572 15.82 4.14 11.93
CA GLU A 572 17.19 3.90 12.40
C GLU A 572 18.27 4.56 11.52
N ARG A 573 17.90 5.13 10.37
CA ARG A 573 18.83 5.77 9.41
C ARG A 573 18.69 7.29 9.35
N SER A 574 18.31 7.89 10.47
CA SER A 574 18.05 9.33 10.62
C SER A 574 19.25 10.20 10.24
N ASN A 575 20.42 9.89 10.79
CA ASN A 575 21.68 10.57 10.50
C ASN A 575 21.99 10.59 8.99
N VAL A 576 21.76 9.49 8.27
CA VAL A 576 22.00 9.38 6.83
C VAL A 576 21.08 10.31 6.04
N ARG A 577 19.77 10.35 6.38
CA ARG A 577 18.81 11.26 5.74
C ARG A 577 19.19 12.72 5.95
N LEU A 578 19.47 13.09 7.21
CA LEU A 578 19.83 14.46 7.58
C LEU A 578 21.14 14.87 6.89
N ALA A 579 22.13 13.97 6.86
CA ALA A 579 23.39 14.22 6.18
C ALA A 579 23.22 14.41 4.69
N TRP A 580 22.35 13.62 4.05
CA TRP A 580 22.03 13.81 2.63
C TRP A 580 21.37 15.17 2.39
N ALA A 581 20.31 15.49 3.12
CA ALA A 581 19.56 16.75 2.96
C ALA A 581 20.44 17.99 3.17
N LYS A 582 21.20 18.04 4.28
CA LYS A 582 22.13 19.14 4.56
C LYS A 582 23.22 19.26 3.50
N SER A 583 23.78 18.14 3.04
CA SER A 583 24.83 18.13 2.01
C SER A 583 24.33 18.68 0.68
N GLN A 584 23.10 18.35 0.25
CA GLN A 584 22.51 18.93 -0.96
C GLN A 584 22.43 20.47 -0.89
N ILE A 585 22.00 21.00 0.26
CA ILE A 585 21.93 22.46 0.48
C ILE A 585 23.32 23.09 0.43
N ILE A 586 24.31 22.48 1.09
CA ILE A 586 25.67 23.01 1.11
C ILE A 586 26.33 22.93 -0.27
N ILE A 587 26.13 21.84 -1.02
CA ILE A 587 26.56 21.71 -2.42
C ILE A 587 25.99 22.87 -3.24
N ARG A 588 24.68 23.13 -3.15
CA ARG A 588 24.05 24.24 -3.88
C ARG A 588 24.66 25.61 -3.51
N LEU A 589 24.91 25.85 -2.22
CA LEU A 589 25.55 27.08 -1.75
C LEU A 589 26.99 27.23 -2.28
N MET A 590 27.77 26.15 -2.25
CA MET A 590 29.15 26.14 -2.76
C MET A 590 29.17 26.31 -4.27
N THR A 591 28.37 25.55 -5.03
CA THR A 591 28.25 25.71 -6.48
C THR A 591 27.87 27.14 -6.84
N PHE A 592 26.88 27.74 -6.15
CA PHE A 592 26.52 29.14 -6.37
C PHE A 592 27.67 30.10 -6.06
N TYR A 593 28.42 29.89 -4.98
CA TYR A 593 29.55 30.73 -4.62
C TYR A 593 30.70 30.64 -5.64
N PHE A 594 31.04 29.43 -6.09
CA PHE A 594 32.15 29.21 -7.02
C PHE A 594 31.80 29.54 -8.48
N THR A 595 30.53 29.56 -8.88
CA THR A 595 30.12 29.90 -10.26
C THR A 595 29.73 31.36 -10.44
N ARG A 596 29.50 32.10 -9.35
CA ARG A 596 29.12 33.52 -9.42
C ARG A 596 30.26 34.40 -9.93
N GLU A 597 29.98 35.16 -10.99
CA GLU A 597 30.93 36.05 -11.67
C GLU A 597 31.54 37.13 -10.75
N SER A 598 30.80 37.54 -9.71
CA SER A 598 31.26 38.59 -8.79
C SER A 598 32.35 38.16 -7.80
N ASN A 599 32.67 36.86 -7.71
CA ASN A 599 33.67 36.34 -6.78
C ASN A 599 34.99 36.08 -7.53
N THR A 600 36.09 36.68 -7.06
CA THR A 600 37.37 36.59 -7.76
C THR A 600 38.02 35.21 -7.58
N LEU A 601 38.88 34.80 -8.53
CA LEU A 601 39.67 33.57 -8.43
C LEU A 601 40.49 33.52 -7.13
N GLU A 602 41.03 34.66 -6.69
CA GLU A 602 41.75 34.77 -5.42
C GLU A 602 40.86 34.46 -4.21
N GLU A 603 39.60 34.90 -4.20
CA GLU A 603 38.65 34.59 -3.12
C GLU A 603 38.27 33.10 -3.10
N ARG A 604 38.14 32.46 -4.26
CA ARG A 604 37.88 31.02 -4.37
C ARG A 604 39.08 30.19 -3.89
N ILE A 605 40.30 30.56 -4.29
CA ILE A 605 41.55 29.92 -3.84
C ILE A 605 41.75 30.12 -2.33
N ASP A 606 41.52 31.33 -1.80
CA ASP A 606 41.60 31.61 -0.37
C ASP A 606 40.61 30.75 0.43
N LEU A 607 39.37 30.60 -0.05
CA LEU A 607 38.38 29.73 0.60
C LEU A 607 38.82 28.26 0.61
N LEU A 608 39.29 27.74 -0.53
CA LEU A 608 39.79 26.37 -0.65
C LEU A 608 41.01 26.14 0.26
N SER A 609 41.95 27.09 0.29
CA SER A 609 43.13 27.01 1.16
C SER A 609 42.76 26.97 2.64
N LYS A 610 41.70 27.69 3.04
CA LYS A 610 41.16 27.67 4.41
C LYS A 610 40.49 26.34 4.72
N PHE A 611 39.74 25.76 3.79
CA PHE A 611 39.16 24.42 3.98
C PHE A 611 40.25 23.35 4.16
N LYS A 612 41.33 23.40 3.38
CA LYS A 612 42.49 22.48 3.52
C LYS A 612 43.21 22.64 4.86
N ASN A 613 43.34 23.88 5.34
CA ASN A 613 44.02 24.22 6.59
C ASN A 613 43.05 24.51 7.75
N PHE A 614 41.90 23.84 7.79
CA PHE A 614 40.80 24.18 8.72
C PHE A 614 41.22 24.16 10.20
N LYS A 615 42.23 23.35 10.57
CA LYS A 615 42.82 23.29 11.93
C LYS A 615 43.49 24.61 12.37
N CYS A 616 43.80 25.52 11.45
CA CYS A 616 44.50 26.78 11.70
C CYS A 616 43.60 28.03 11.60
N ILE A 617 42.28 27.87 11.43
CA ILE A 617 41.37 29.01 11.29
C ILE A 617 41.13 29.66 12.66
N GLY A 618 41.70 30.85 12.88
CA GLY A 618 41.43 31.64 14.09
C GLY A 618 39.96 32.06 14.20
N LYS A 619 39.43 32.12 15.44
CA LYS A 619 38.04 32.48 15.83
C LYS A 619 37.59 33.92 15.48
N ARG A 620 38.09 34.54 14.41
CA ARG A 620 37.64 35.87 13.98
C ARG A 620 36.44 35.74 13.05
N LYS A 621 35.27 36.22 13.50
CA LYS A 621 34.09 36.44 12.65
C LYS A 621 34.50 37.36 11.49
N SER A 622 34.34 36.88 10.26
CA SER A 622 34.40 37.72 9.05
C SER A 622 33.08 37.56 8.31
N TYR A 623 32.51 38.69 7.89
CA TYR A 623 31.17 38.80 7.32
C TYR A 623 31.10 38.42 5.84
N LYS A 624 32.21 37.98 5.23
CA LYS A 624 32.23 37.56 3.82
C LYS A 624 31.44 36.26 3.64
N THR A 625 30.53 36.24 2.67
CA THR A 625 29.62 35.13 2.34
C THR A 625 30.34 33.77 2.25
N GLY A 626 31.50 33.71 1.60
CA GLY A 626 32.28 32.46 1.47
C GLY A 626 32.68 31.84 2.82
N ARG A 627 33.16 32.65 3.79
CA ARG A 627 33.53 32.13 5.12
C ARG A 627 32.31 31.60 5.88
N ARG A 628 31.14 32.25 5.73
CA ARG A 628 29.89 31.73 6.34
C ARG A 628 29.54 30.35 5.80
N ILE A 629 29.61 30.15 4.49
CA ILE A 629 29.31 28.85 3.85
C ILE A 629 30.33 27.79 4.30
N LEU A 630 31.61 28.15 4.39
CA LEU A 630 32.65 27.27 4.90
C LEU A 630 32.44 26.88 6.37
N ASP A 631 32.06 27.83 7.23
CA ASP A 631 31.75 27.55 8.64
C ASP A 631 30.53 26.62 8.78
N ILE A 632 29.53 26.76 7.91
CA ILE A 632 28.37 25.84 7.84
C ILE A 632 28.84 24.43 7.47
N LEU A 633 29.66 24.31 6.42
CA LEU A 633 30.20 23.02 5.97
C LEU A 633 30.98 22.33 7.09
N LEU A 634 31.99 23.00 7.67
CA LEU A 634 32.84 22.39 8.69
C LEU A 634 32.04 21.91 9.91
N LYS A 635 31.12 22.73 10.43
CA LYS A 635 30.26 22.34 11.54
C LYS A 635 29.34 21.17 11.21
N THR A 636 28.86 21.10 9.97
CA THR A 636 28.01 20.01 9.50
C THR A 636 28.80 18.71 9.37
N LEU A 637 30.04 18.75 8.87
CA LEU A 637 30.93 17.59 8.82
C LEU A 637 31.32 17.09 10.21
N ASP A 638 31.65 18.01 11.13
CA ASP A 638 31.94 17.67 12.52
C ASP A 638 30.75 16.96 13.15
N GLN A 639 29.53 17.49 12.96
CA GLN A 639 28.30 16.87 13.44
C GLN A 639 28.10 15.47 12.86
N HIS A 640 28.17 15.30 11.54
CA HIS A 640 27.98 13.99 10.90
C HIS A 640 29.02 12.97 11.38
N SER A 641 30.27 13.41 11.59
CA SER A 641 31.35 12.54 12.04
C SER A 641 31.14 12.06 13.47
N ILE A 642 30.65 12.95 14.35
CA ILE A 642 30.30 12.61 15.74
C ILE A 642 29.13 11.62 15.77
N GLU A 643 28.04 11.92 15.04
CA GLU A 643 26.86 11.04 14.97
C GLU A 643 27.24 9.65 14.41
N THR A 644 28.07 9.60 13.37
CA THR A 644 28.57 8.33 12.81
C THR A 644 29.45 7.55 13.80
N LEU A 645 30.29 8.26 14.56
CA LEU A 645 31.13 7.64 15.59
C LEU A 645 30.29 7.07 16.72
N GLU A 646 29.27 7.80 17.18
CA GLU A 646 28.36 7.37 18.23
C GLU A 646 27.50 6.15 17.82
N GLU A 647 27.03 6.11 16.58
CA GLU A 647 26.17 5.02 16.09
C GLU A 647 26.93 3.78 15.60
N HIS A 648 28.13 3.96 15.02
CA HIS A 648 28.84 2.88 14.32
C HIS A 648 30.26 2.62 14.83
N ASP A 649 30.73 3.35 15.84
CA ASP A 649 32.10 3.28 16.37
C ASP A 649 33.17 3.47 15.27
N LYS A 650 32.86 4.33 14.30
CA LYS A 650 33.73 4.63 13.14
C LYS A 650 33.92 6.12 12.97
N ASP A 651 35.17 6.57 13.10
CA ASP A 651 35.54 7.94 12.76
C ASP A 651 35.64 8.11 11.23
N THR A 652 34.72 8.90 10.67
CA THR A 652 34.65 9.21 9.23
C THR A 652 35.11 10.63 8.90
N SER A 653 35.55 11.41 9.89
CA SER A 653 35.89 12.84 9.75
C SER A 653 36.89 13.11 8.63
N HIS A 654 38.02 12.40 8.65
CA HIS A 654 39.04 12.51 7.61
C HIS A 654 38.50 12.15 6.22
N LYS A 655 37.69 11.10 6.11
CA LYS A 655 37.15 10.61 4.83
C LYS A 655 36.12 11.58 4.25
N GLN A 656 35.26 12.15 5.08
CA GLN A 656 34.31 13.16 4.66
C GLN A 656 35.05 14.43 4.22
N HIS A 657 36.04 14.88 5.01
CA HIS A 657 36.85 16.04 4.66
C HIS A 657 37.58 15.87 3.32
N CYS A 658 38.23 14.73 3.08
CA CYS A 658 38.90 14.43 1.81
C CYS A 658 37.95 14.43 0.61
N ALA A 659 36.72 13.92 0.75
CA ALA A 659 35.75 13.90 -0.34
C ALA A 659 35.29 15.31 -0.72
N TRP A 660 34.98 16.14 0.29
CA TRP A 660 34.67 17.56 0.08
C TRP A 660 35.86 18.33 -0.48
N GLU A 661 37.10 18.06 -0.03
CA GLU A 661 38.30 18.69 -0.56
C GLU A 661 38.48 18.38 -2.04
N THR A 662 38.27 17.11 -2.41
CA THR A 662 38.40 16.63 -3.78
C THR A 662 37.38 17.31 -4.68
N TRP A 663 36.11 17.32 -4.28
CA TRP A 663 35.05 17.96 -5.04
C TRP A 663 35.24 19.48 -5.17
N LEU A 664 35.57 20.18 -4.07
CA LEU A 664 35.84 21.63 -4.09
C LEU A 664 37.06 21.98 -4.95
N SER A 665 38.10 21.15 -4.95
CA SER A 665 39.29 21.36 -5.78
C SER A 665 38.95 21.26 -7.27
N LYS A 666 38.15 20.25 -7.67
CA LYS A 666 37.67 20.13 -9.05
C LYS A 666 36.75 21.29 -9.45
N LEU A 667 35.86 21.71 -8.56
CA LEU A 667 34.97 22.86 -8.76
C LEU A 667 35.73 24.17 -8.98
N ASN A 668 36.83 24.37 -8.25
CA ASN A 668 37.67 25.56 -8.41
C ASN A 668 38.45 25.58 -9.74
N ASN A 669 38.89 24.42 -10.22
CA ASN A 669 39.70 24.32 -11.44
C ASN A 669 38.87 24.28 -12.73
N GLU A 670 37.54 24.28 -12.63
CA GLU A 670 36.62 24.01 -13.76
C GLU A 670 36.87 22.61 -14.39
N ASP A 671 37.56 21.71 -13.69
CA ASP A 671 37.91 20.33 -14.11
C ASP A 671 36.73 19.34 -13.96
N LEU A 672 35.50 19.83 -13.89
CA LEU A 672 34.31 19.00 -13.67
C LEU A 672 33.68 18.62 -15.02
N GLU A 673 33.88 17.36 -15.45
CA GLU A 673 33.24 16.83 -16.67
C GLU A 673 31.69 16.88 -16.54
N TYR A 674 31.14 16.69 -15.33
CA TYR A 674 29.68 16.64 -15.05
C TYR A 674 29.27 17.19 -13.66
N ASN A 675 30.01 18.16 -13.12
CA ASN A 675 29.84 18.73 -11.78
C ASN A 675 30.13 17.80 -10.56
N ASP A 676 30.38 16.50 -10.77
CA ASP A 676 30.71 15.46 -9.76
C ASP A 676 29.89 15.46 -8.44
N GLU A 677 28.72 16.12 -8.43
CA GLU A 677 27.86 16.30 -7.25
C GLU A 677 27.31 14.96 -6.75
N ALA A 678 27.00 14.04 -7.68
CA ALA A 678 26.42 12.75 -7.34
C ALA A 678 27.45 11.84 -6.65
N GLU A 679 28.72 11.83 -7.09
CA GLU A 679 29.78 11.09 -6.41
C GLU A 679 29.98 11.57 -4.97
N LEU A 680 29.99 12.88 -4.74
CA LEU A 680 30.11 13.45 -3.40
C LEU A 680 28.95 13.00 -2.51
N LEU A 681 27.70 13.08 -3.00
CA LEU A 681 26.53 12.64 -2.26
C LEU A 681 26.58 11.14 -1.93
N VAL A 682 26.94 10.30 -2.91
CA VAL A 682 27.10 8.84 -2.70
C VAL A 682 28.13 8.56 -1.61
N HIS A 683 29.25 9.28 -1.60
CA HIS A 683 30.28 9.12 -0.57
C HIS A 683 29.78 9.53 0.82
N ILE A 684 29.06 10.66 0.93
CA ILE A 684 28.50 11.11 2.21
C ILE A 684 27.44 10.13 2.73
N ILE A 685 26.51 9.70 1.87
CA ILE A 685 25.47 8.73 2.26
C ILE A 685 26.10 7.44 2.80
N ASN A 686 27.09 6.90 2.09
CA ASN A 686 27.76 5.67 2.49
C ASN A 686 28.59 5.83 3.76
N THR A 687 29.34 6.93 3.90
CA THR A 687 30.16 7.15 5.11
C THR A 687 29.30 7.39 6.35
N CYS A 688 28.21 8.15 6.25
CA CYS A 688 27.26 8.30 7.36
C CYS A 688 26.53 7.01 7.70
N ALA A 689 26.29 6.13 6.72
CA ALA A 689 25.75 4.79 6.96
C ALA A 689 26.79 3.78 7.50
N GLY A 690 28.00 4.23 7.87
CA GLY A 690 29.05 3.40 8.45
C GLY A 690 29.80 2.53 7.43
N TYR A 691 29.58 2.69 6.12
CA TYR A 691 30.33 1.97 5.09
C TYR A 691 31.71 2.61 4.89
N MET A 692 32.76 1.79 5.02
CA MET A 692 34.13 2.24 4.87
C MET A 692 34.55 2.26 3.40
N VAL A 693 34.29 3.37 2.72
CA VAL A 693 34.90 3.64 1.40
C VAL A 693 36.40 3.90 1.63
N SER A 694 37.27 3.02 1.14
CA SER A 694 38.73 3.17 1.25
C SER A 694 39.28 4.00 0.08
N VAL A 695 40.48 4.56 0.24
CA VAL A 695 41.17 5.26 -0.86
C VAL A 695 41.37 4.32 -2.06
N ASP A 696 41.71 3.05 -1.80
CA ASP A 696 41.86 2.03 -2.84
C ASP A 696 40.55 1.75 -3.59
N MET A 697 39.42 1.72 -2.87
CA MET A 697 38.09 1.57 -3.49
C MET A 697 37.73 2.76 -4.37
N LEU A 698 38.01 4.00 -3.95
CA LEU A 698 37.80 5.19 -4.78
C LEU A 698 38.64 5.17 -6.07
N GLN A 699 39.83 4.55 -6.00
CA GLN A 699 40.71 4.40 -7.17
C GLN A 699 40.32 3.21 -8.05
N HIS A 700 39.45 2.33 -7.58
CA HIS A 700 39.03 1.13 -8.26
C HIS A 700 38.34 1.45 -9.60
N PRO A 701 38.66 0.75 -10.71
CA PRO A 701 38.09 1.03 -12.03
C PRO A 701 36.57 0.94 -12.07
N GLU A 702 36.00 -0.01 -11.33
CA GLU A 702 34.54 -0.20 -11.25
C GLU A 702 33.86 0.96 -10.50
N TYR A 703 34.41 1.42 -9.39
CA TYR A 703 33.87 2.56 -8.64
C TYR A 703 33.90 3.83 -9.51
N LYS A 704 35.01 4.06 -10.23
CA LYS A 704 35.11 5.16 -11.20
C LYS A 704 34.09 5.06 -12.32
N LYS A 705 33.76 3.85 -12.77
CA LYS A 705 32.71 3.62 -13.77
C LYS A 705 31.33 4.00 -13.22
N PHE A 706 30.99 3.59 -11.99
CA PHE A 706 29.77 4.01 -11.30
C PHE A 706 29.69 5.52 -11.12
N SER A 707 30.75 6.14 -10.59
CA SER A 707 30.82 7.59 -10.41
C SER A 707 30.60 8.33 -11.73
N LYS A 708 31.40 8.01 -12.76
CA LYS A 708 31.32 8.70 -14.05
C LYS A 708 29.92 8.58 -14.66
N LEU A 709 29.34 7.38 -14.65
CA LEU A 709 28.02 7.16 -15.24
C LEU A 709 26.92 7.87 -14.45
N THR A 710 26.94 7.79 -13.12
CA THR A 710 25.94 8.44 -12.26
C THR A 710 26.01 9.97 -12.38
N ASN A 711 27.21 10.54 -12.38
CA ASN A 711 27.40 11.98 -12.59
C ASN A 711 26.90 12.42 -13.97
N LYS A 712 27.21 11.67 -15.04
CA LYS A 712 26.70 11.92 -16.40
C LYS A 712 25.18 11.96 -16.42
N ILE A 713 24.52 10.95 -15.86
CA ILE A 713 23.05 10.85 -15.79
C ILE A 713 22.47 12.05 -15.04
N CYS A 714 22.97 12.34 -13.83
CA CYS A 714 22.46 13.43 -13.00
C CYS A 714 22.63 14.79 -13.68
N HIS A 715 23.76 15.00 -14.35
CA HIS A 715 24.03 16.22 -15.10
C HIS A 715 23.07 16.39 -16.28
N GLN A 716 22.90 15.35 -17.10
CA GLN A 716 21.98 15.38 -18.25
C GLN A 716 20.52 15.62 -17.82
N LEU A 717 20.09 15.03 -16.71
CA LEU A 717 18.76 15.25 -16.13
C LEU A 717 18.58 16.69 -15.62
N LYS A 718 19.60 17.27 -14.99
CA LYS A 718 19.61 18.66 -14.53
C LYS A 718 19.53 19.64 -15.72
N GLU A 719 20.29 19.40 -16.78
CA GLU A 719 20.19 20.18 -18.03
C GLU A 719 18.79 20.07 -18.65
N TYR A 720 18.24 18.85 -18.69
CA TYR A 720 16.90 18.61 -19.24
C TYR A 720 15.82 19.37 -18.45
N GLN A 721 15.91 19.37 -17.12
CA GLN A 721 15.01 20.13 -16.25
C GLN A 721 15.12 21.64 -16.50
N ASN A 722 16.32 22.19 -16.60
CA ASN A 722 16.54 23.62 -16.86
C ASN A 722 15.96 24.04 -18.23
N ASN A 723 16.13 23.22 -19.26
CA ASN A 723 15.61 23.52 -20.60
C ASN A 723 14.07 23.44 -20.67
N LYS A 724 13.46 22.50 -19.94
CA LYS A 724 11.98 22.41 -19.80
C LYS A 724 11.35 23.70 -19.26
N VAL A 725 12.03 24.38 -18.33
CA VAL A 725 11.54 25.63 -17.73
C VAL A 725 11.61 26.81 -18.70
N HIS A 726 12.49 26.76 -19.70
CA HIS A 726 12.66 27.81 -20.71
C HIS A 726 11.71 27.69 -21.92
N GLU A 727 11.13 26.50 -22.18
CA GLU A 727 10.23 26.23 -23.31
C GLU A 727 8.75 26.08 -22.90
N MET A 728 8.23 26.99 -22.06
CA MET A 728 6.78 27.14 -21.85
C MET A 728 6.11 27.73 -23.11
N GLY A 729 6.01 26.94 -24.19
CA GLY A 729 5.38 27.42 -25.43
C GLY A 729 5.06 26.38 -26.51
N ASN A 730 5.71 25.21 -26.57
CA ASN A 730 5.37 24.22 -27.60
C ASN A 730 5.75 22.79 -27.20
N ARG A 731 4.75 21.95 -26.94
CA ARG A 731 4.91 20.51 -26.67
C ARG A 731 5.13 19.72 -27.98
N ASP A 732 6.13 20.07 -28.78
CA ASP A 732 6.42 19.34 -30.03
C ASP A 732 7.62 18.38 -29.89
N LYS A 733 7.32 17.13 -30.25
CA LYS A 733 7.99 15.86 -29.93
C LYS A 733 9.33 15.56 -30.62
N VAL A 734 9.98 16.49 -31.31
CA VAL A 734 11.00 16.11 -32.32
C VAL A 734 12.45 16.26 -31.87
N THR A 735 12.82 17.28 -31.08
CA THR A 735 14.17 17.42 -30.48
C THR A 735 14.32 16.67 -29.15
N HIS A 736 13.19 16.31 -28.53
CA HIS A 736 13.07 15.70 -27.21
C HIS A 736 13.44 14.22 -27.14
N GLY A 737 13.50 13.51 -28.27
CA GLY A 737 13.66 12.06 -28.29
C GLY A 737 15.10 11.56 -28.10
N ILE A 738 16.12 12.26 -28.60
CA ILE A 738 17.49 11.71 -28.67
C ILE A 738 18.20 11.79 -27.31
N LYS A 739 18.21 12.98 -26.67
CA LYS A 739 18.84 13.16 -25.35
C LYS A 739 18.17 12.31 -24.27
N TYR A 740 16.84 12.20 -24.29
CA TYR A 740 16.11 11.37 -23.34
C TYR A 740 16.43 9.87 -23.54
N LYS A 741 16.52 9.40 -24.79
CA LYS A 741 16.96 8.03 -25.10
C LYS A 741 18.39 7.75 -24.64
N GLU A 742 19.28 8.74 -24.69
CA GLU A 742 20.63 8.61 -24.16
C GLU A 742 20.61 8.42 -22.64
N ILE A 743 19.86 9.26 -21.92
CA ILE A 743 19.68 9.16 -20.46
C ILE A 743 19.10 7.78 -20.08
N GLU A 744 18.08 7.31 -20.81
CA GLU A 744 17.51 5.97 -20.61
C GLU A 744 18.57 4.87 -20.80
N THR A 745 19.39 4.97 -21.85
CA THR A 745 20.46 4.00 -22.12
C THR A 745 21.51 4.00 -21.02
N ASP A 746 21.89 5.17 -20.52
CA ASP A 746 22.83 5.30 -19.41
C ASP A 746 22.24 4.77 -18.09
N MET A 747 20.95 5.01 -17.83
CA MET A 747 20.23 4.41 -16.70
C MET A 747 20.21 2.89 -16.78
N GLN A 748 19.93 2.31 -17.96
CA GLN A 748 19.99 0.86 -18.18
C GLN A 748 21.40 0.31 -17.89
N ALA A 749 22.44 1.02 -18.34
CA ALA A 749 23.82 0.63 -18.06
C ALA A 749 24.13 0.71 -16.55
N LEU A 750 23.61 1.71 -15.83
CA LEU A 750 23.79 1.83 -14.39
C LEU A 750 23.08 0.68 -13.66
N VAL A 751 21.85 0.36 -14.04
CA VAL A 751 21.08 -0.75 -13.49
C VAL A 751 21.80 -2.08 -13.70
N GLN A 752 22.36 -2.30 -14.90
CA GLN A 752 23.17 -3.48 -15.17
C GLN A 752 24.38 -3.57 -14.22
N LEU A 753 25.13 -2.48 -14.05
CA LEU A 753 26.29 -2.47 -13.15
C LEU A 753 25.90 -2.75 -11.69
N VAL A 754 24.77 -2.20 -11.23
CA VAL A 754 24.31 -2.38 -9.84
C VAL A 754 23.85 -3.80 -9.57
N LEU A 755 23.16 -4.43 -10.53
CA LEU A 755 22.55 -5.76 -10.34
C LEU A 755 23.49 -6.92 -10.70
N GLU A 756 24.54 -6.69 -11.49
CA GLU A 756 25.55 -7.71 -11.78
C GLU A 756 26.45 -7.96 -10.54
N GLU A 757 26.59 -9.24 -10.16
CA GLU A 757 27.49 -9.67 -9.09
C GLU A 757 28.95 -9.42 -9.48
N THR A 758 29.58 -8.47 -8.80
CA THR A 758 31.02 -8.32 -8.70
C THR A 758 31.38 -8.32 -7.22
N ASN A 759 32.36 -9.12 -6.81
CA ASN A 759 32.77 -9.26 -5.41
C ASN A 759 33.64 -8.09 -4.92
N GLU A 760 33.81 -7.05 -5.75
CA GLU A 760 34.81 -6.00 -5.55
C GLU A 760 34.24 -4.76 -4.84
N ILE A 761 32.92 -4.50 -4.97
CA ILE A 761 32.21 -3.38 -4.32
C ILE A 761 30.99 -3.92 -3.58
N ASP A 762 30.81 -3.47 -2.33
CA ASP A 762 29.64 -3.81 -1.50
C ASP A 762 28.33 -3.43 -2.20
N SER A 763 27.33 -4.32 -2.16
CA SER A 763 26.05 -4.12 -2.85
C SER A 763 25.31 -2.87 -2.36
N ASN A 764 25.42 -2.51 -1.07
CA ASN A 764 24.78 -1.29 -0.55
C ASN A 764 25.40 -0.01 -1.15
N ILE A 765 26.70 -0.03 -1.44
CA ILE A 765 27.38 1.08 -2.12
C ILE A 765 26.87 1.20 -3.56
N LYS A 766 26.75 0.08 -4.27
CA LYS A 766 26.18 0.04 -5.63
C LYS A 766 24.75 0.57 -5.66
N GLN A 767 23.89 0.12 -4.73
CA GLN A 767 22.52 0.60 -4.60
C GLN A 767 22.44 2.10 -4.32
N THR A 768 23.40 2.65 -3.57
CA THR A 768 23.46 4.10 -3.30
C THR A 768 23.65 4.92 -4.58
N PHE A 769 24.44 4.45 -5.55
CA PHE A 769 24.56 5.12 -6.85
C PHE A 769 23.23 5.14 -7.62
N LEU A 770 22.54 4.01 -7.68
CA LEU A 770 21.22 3.93 -8.34
C LEU A 770 20.19 4.81 -7.64
N MET A 771 20.18 4.83 -6.30
CA MET A 771 19.29 5.66 -5.49
C MET A 771 19.48 7.15 -5.76
N VAL A 772 20.73 7.63 -5.85
CA VAL A 772 21.03 9.03 -6.20
C VAL A 772 20.60 9.33 -7.64
N ALA A 773 20.88 8.45 -8.60
CA ALA A 773 20.44 8.61 -9.99
C ALA A 773 18.91 8.68 -10.12
N LYS A 774 18.19 7.78 -9.45
CA LYS A 774 16.72 7.76 -9.40
C LYS A 774 16.14 9.03 -8.77
N THR A 775 16.81 9.59 -7.77
CA THR A 775 16.41 10.86 -7.15
C THR A 775 16.47 12.01 -8.15
N CYS A 776 17.57 12.13 -8.90
CA CYS A 776 17.70 13.12 -9.97
C CYS A 776 16.67 12.88 -11.08
N TYR A 777 16.42 11.62 -11.43
CA TYR A 777 15.44 11.24 -12.43
C TYR A 777 14.03 11.67 -12.00
N TYR A 778 13.64 11.37 -10.75
CA TYR A 778 12.37 11.79 -10.15
C TYR A 778 12.15 13.31 -10.26
N THR A 779 13.16 14.12 -9.90
CA THR A 779 13.05 15.58 -9.95
C THR A 779 12.97 16.16 -11.35
N ALA A 780 13.53 15.47 -12.36
CA ALA A 780 13.46 15.90 -13.75
C ALA A 780 12.19 15.39 -14.46
N PHE A 781 11.61 14.29 -13.97
CA PHE A 781 10.41 13.66 -14.50
C PHE A 781 9.16 14.40 -14.03
N PHE A 782 8.99 14.59 -12.72
CA PHE A 782 7.81 15.26 -12.15
C PHE A 782 7.97 16.79 -12.09
N ASP A 783 6.88 17.50 -12.35
CA ASP A 783 6.80 18.94 -12.13
C ASP A 783 6.70 19.28 -10.63
N GLN A 784 6.89 20.57 -10.30
CA GLN A 784 6.89 21.03 -8.91
C GLN A 784 5.55 20.87 -8.19
N GLU A 785 4.42 20.92 -8.90
CA GLU A 785 3.09 20.76 -8.31
C GLU A 785 2.89 19.30 -7.90
N THR A 786 3.21 18.36 -8.79
CA THR A 786 3.17 16.92 -8.51
C THR A 786 4.09 16.55 -7.34
N ILE A 787 5.31 17.09 -7.31
CA ILE A 787 6.23 16.89 -6.20
C ILE A 787 5.65 17.46 -4.89
N GLY A 788 5.00 18.62 -4.93
CA GLY A 788 4.31 19.20 -3.77
C GLY A 788 3.22 18.29 -3.21
N VAL A 789 2.42 17.67 -4.09
CA VAL A 789 1.40 16.68 -3.69
C VAL A 789 2.04 15.45 -3.06
N HIS A 790 3.14 14.95 -3.63
CA HIS A 790 3.87 13.82 -3.05
C HIS A 790 4.45 14.17 -1.67
N ILE A 791 5.08 15.34 -1.50
CA ILE A 791 5.58 15.83 -0.19
C ILE A 791 4.46 15.84 0.85
N SER A 792 3.32 16.42 0.50
CA SER A 792 2.17 16.51 1.41
C SER A 792 1.68 15.12 1.83
N LYS A 793 1.48 14.20 0.88
CA LYS A 793 1.00 12.84 1.17
C LYS A 793 2.00 11.99 1.95
N ASP A 794 3.28 12.14 1.65
CA ASP A 794 4.35 11.32 2.19
C ASP A 794 4.77 11.76 3.60
N LEU A 795 4.93 13.07 3.82
CA LEU A 795 5.45 13.62 5.08
C LEU A 795 4.37 14.13 6.04
N MET A 796 3.19 14.56 5.55
CA MET A 796 2.21 15.29 6.38
C MET A 796 0.94 14.49 6.67
N HIS A 797 0.50 13.62 5.77
CA HIS A 797 -0.75 12.86 5.94
C HIS A 797 -0.48 11.44 6.42
N SER A 798 -0.93 11.12 7.62
CA SER A 798 -0.86 9.74 8.15
C SER A 798 -1.74 8.80 7.35
N VAL A 799 -1.47 7.51 7.45
CA VAL A 799 -2.37 6.48 6.92
C VAL A 799 -3.37 6.11 8.03
N PRO A 800 -4.69 6.15 7.77
CA PRO A 800 -5.69 5.78 8.77
C PRO A 800 -5.50 4.33 9.28
N THR A 801 -5.29 4.18 10.59
CA THR A 801 -5.07 2.89 11.28
C THR A 801 -6.36 2.20 11.71
N THR A 802 -7.44 2.95 11.91
CA THR A 802 -8.80 2.46 12.16
C THR A 802 -9.70 2.63 10.93
N LEU A 803 -10.72 1.77 10.77
CA LEU A 803 -11.86 1.93 9.83
C LEU A 803 -12.74 3.16 10.13
N LEU A 804 -12.21 4.17 10.82
CA LEU A 804 -12.82 5.48 10.89
C LEU A 804 -12.56 6.15 9.53
N TYR A 805 -13.58 6.10 8.67
CA TYR A 805 -13.61 6.83 7.41
C TYR A 805 -13.17 8.28 7.65
N SER A 806 -11.97 8.63 7.20
CA SER A 806 -11.55 10.03 7.17
C SER A 806 -12.43 10.77 6.16
N LEU A 807 -12.77 12.02 6.48
CA LEU A 807 -13.50 12.97 5.64
C LEU A 807 -12.87 13.19 4.25
N GLU A 808 -11.68 12.66 3.98
CA GLU A 808 -10.99 12.76 2.68
C GLU A 808 -11.80 12.10 1.55
N GLY A 809 -12.58 11.05 1.83
CA GLY A 809 -13.48 10.45 0.85
C GLY A 809 -14.66 11.34 0.43
N LEU A 810 -14.91 12.43 1.17
CA LEU A 810 -16.00 13.37 0.90
C LEU A 810 -15.59 14.56 0.00
N GLN A 811 -14.29 14.82 -0.15
CA GLN A 811 -13.79 15.91 -1.02
C GLN A 811 -13.82 15.55 -2.50
N ASP A 812 -13.73 14.26 -2.85
CA ASP A 812 -13.73 13.77 -4.23
C ASP A 812 -15.13 13.31 -4.72
N LEU A 813 -16.19 13.55 -3.92
CA LEU A 813 -17.55 13.17 -4.29
C LEU A 813 -18.22 14.21 -5.20
N ASP A 814 -18.63 13.76 -6.39
CA ASP A 814 -19.48 14.51 -7.32
C ASP A 814 -20.92 14.52 -6.79
N TRP A 815 -21.23 15.53 -5.97
CA TRP A 815 -22.51 15.68 -5.26
C TRP A 815 -23.71 15.84 -6.20
N GLU A 816 -23.52 16.40 -7.41
CA GLU A 816 -24.57 16.47 -8.43
C GLU A 816 -24.96 15.09 -8.97
N LYS A 817 -24.01 14.15 -9.05
CA LYS A 817 -24.26 12.77 -9.48
C LYS A 817 -25.01 11.96 -8.43
N LEU A 818 -24.71 12.20 -7.14
CA LEU A 818 -25.42 11.60 -6.02
C LEU A 818 -26.88 12.09 -5.93
N LEU A 819 -27.12 13.38 -6.22
CA LEU A 819 -28.47 13.97 -6.27
C LEU A 819 -29.33 13.45 -7.44
N LYS A 820 -28.70 12.99 -8.53
CA LYS A 820 -29.40 12.43 -9.71
C LYS A 820 -29.69 10.93 -9.61
N LEU A 821 -29.14 10.23 -8.62
CA LEU A 821 -29.43 8.82 -8.34
C LEU A 821 -30.74 8.69 -7.57
N GLN A 822 -31.87 8.79 -8.27
CA GLN A 822 -33.16 8.30 -7.77
C GLN A 822 -33.12 6.76 -7.67
N THR A 823 -32.53 6.22 -6.61
CA THR A 823 -32.64 4.80 -6.25
C THR A 823 -33.23 4.65 -4.85
N PRO A 824 -34.21 3.75 -4.65
CA PRO A 824 -34.81 3.54 -3.35
C PRO A 824 -34.03 2.47 -2.59
N LEU A 825 -33.03 2.86 -1.78
CA LEU A 825 -32.59 2.14 -0.57
C LEU A 825 -31.40 2.87 0.09
N GLY A 826 -31.61 3.32 1.32
CA GLY A 826 -30.73 4.21 2.07
C GLY A 826 -29.49 3.51 2.65
N SER A 827 -28.35 3.67 1.97
CA SER A 827 -27.05 3.19 2.47
C SER A 827 -25.88 4.17 2.27
N PHE A 828 -26.15 5.45 1.94
CA PHE A 828 -25.11 6.41 1.56
C PHE A 828 -24.96 7.66 2.45
N LEU A 829 -25.59 7.69 3.63
CA LEU A 829 -25.36 8.74 4.64
C LEU A 829 -24.99 8.11 5.98
N THR A 830 -23.73 7.70 6.12
CA THR A 830 -23.23 6.97 7.31
C THR A 830 -22.78 7.89 8.46
N SER A 831 -23.16 9.18 8.46
CA SER A 831 -22.94 10.07 9.58
C SER A 831 -24.23 10.81 9.97
N PRO A 832 -24.76 10.60 11.20
CA PRO A 832 -25.80 11.43 11.81
C PRO A 832 -25.58 12.94 11.63
N ALA A 833 -24.33 13.42 11.65
CA ALA A 833 -24.00 14.83 11.40
C ALA A 833 -24.33 15.27 9.96
N SER A 834 -24.05 14.42 8.98
CA SER A 834 -24.37 14.68 7.57
C SER A 834 -25.87 14.65 7.31
N THR A 835 -26.60 13.74 7.97
CA THR A 835 -28.06 13.64 7.86
C THR A 835 -28.77 14.79 8.58
N ALA A 836 -28.27 15.22 9.75
CA ALA A 836 -28.75 16.41 10.44
C ALA A 836 -28.49 17.68 9.60
N PHE A 837 -27.30 17.80 8.99
CA PHE A 837 -26.98 18.91 8.11
C PHE A 837 -27.87 18.94 6.85
N ALA A 838 -28.14 17.78 6.24
CA ALA A 838 -29.07 17.65 5.12
C ALA A 838 -30.52 17.99 5.51
N LEU A 839 -30.97 17.57 6.69
CA LEU A 839 -32.29 17.92 7.23
C LEU A 839 -32.43 19.44 7.44
N MET A 840 -31.41 20.10 7.99
CA MET A 840 -31.41 21.56 8.22
C MET A 840 -31.53 22.36 6.92
N GLN A 841 -30.92 21.89 5.83
CA GLN A 841 -30.95 22.58 4.54
C GLN A 841 -32.24 22.32 3.74
N THR A 842 -32.83 21.13 3.88
CA THR A 842 -33.90 20.68 2.98
C THR A 842 -35.27 20.52 3.64
N LYS A 843 -35.33 20.43 4.98
CA LYS A 843 -36.53 20.06 5.75
C LYS A 843 -37.18 18.74 5.29
N ASP A 844 -36.40 17.80 4.76
CA ASP A 844 -36.91 16.53 4.23
C ASP A 844 -37.40 15.59 5.35
N GLU A 845 -38.69 15.24 5.30
CA GLU A 845 -39.39 14.35 6.23
C GLU A 845 -38.75 12.94 6.35
N LYS A 846 -38.06 12.46 5.31
CA LYS A 846 -37.34 11.17 5.35
C LYS A 846 -36.06 11.23 6.19
N CYS A 847 -35.35 12.36 6.15
CA CYS A 847 -34.19 12.57 7.00
C CYS A 847 -34.60 12.70 8.48
N PHE A 848 -35.78 13.30 8.72
CA PHE A 848 -36.37 13.41 10.06
C PHE A 848 -36.68 12.03 10.66
N ARG A 849 -37.39 11.16 9.91
CA ARG A 849 -37.71 9.79 10.36
C ARG A 849 -36.47 8.93 10.60
N TYR A 850 -35.44 9.07 9.77
CA TYR A 850 -34.16 8.36 9.97
C TYR A 850 -33.46 8.78 11.27
N LEU A 851 -33.50 10.06 11.63
CA LEU A 851 -32.95 10.56 12.89
C LEU A 851 -33.80 10.12 14.10
N GLU A 852 -35.12 10.08 13.98
CA GLU A 852 -36.00 9.52 15.02
C GLU A 852 -35.72 8.03 15.26
N ASP A 853 -35.50 7.24 14.21
CA ASP A 853 -35.17 5.82 14.32
C ASP A 853 -33.81 5.61 15.02
N ILE A 854 -32.80 6.43 14.69
CA ILE A 854 -31.49 6.39 15.37
C ILE A 854 -31.62 6.74 16.86
N VAL A 855 -32.36 7.79 17.21
CA VAL A 855 -32.57 8.20 18.61
C VAL A 855 -33.32 7.13 19.40
N LYS A 856 -34.26 6.44 18.76
CA LYS A 856 -34.97 5.30 19.33
C LYS A 856 -34.04 4.10 19.56
N GLU A 857 -33.12 3.84 18.63
CA GLU A 857 -32.10 2.79 18.75
C GLU A 857 -31.11 3.10 19.90
N PHE A 858 -30.73 4.38 20.07
CA PHE A 858 -29.93 4.83 21.20
C PHE A 858 -30.62 4.63 22.56
N LYS A 859 -31.95 4.82 22.65
CA LYS A 859 -32.73 4.55 23.87
C LYS A 859 -32.70 3.08 24.29
N GLU A 860 -32.71 2.17 23.32
CA GLU A 860 -32.72 0.72 23.61
C GLU A 860 -31.36 0.26 24.18
N GLU A 861 -30.26 0.94 23.83
CA GLU A 861 -28.90 0.68 24.34
C GLU A 861 -28.49 1.55 25.57
N ALA A 862 -29.18 2.67 25.82
CA ALA A 862 -28.88 3.63 26.89
C ALA A 862 -28.77 3.07 28.33
N PRO A 863 -29.44 1.97 28.75
CA PRO A 863 -29.26 1.44 30.11
C PRO A 863 -27.88 0.80 30.38
N LYS A 864 -27.06 0.58 29.35
CA LYS A 864 -25.80 -0.19 29.49
C LYS A 864 -24.54 0.67 29.63
N ILE A 865 -24.59 1.96 29.30
CA ILE A 865 -23.43 2.87 29.28
C ILE A 865 -23.89 4.28 29.71
N ALA A 866 -23.40 4.77 30.86
CA ALA A 866 -23.75 6.11 31.38
C ALA A 866 -23.45 7.24 30.37
N ARG A 867 -22.39 7.09 29.55
CA ARG A 867 -22.03 8.04 28.48
C ARG A 867 -23.11 8.23 27.41
N ILE A 868 -24.05 7.29 27.20
CA ILE A 868 -25.07 7.37 26.13
C ILE A 868 -26.35 8.10 26.60
N GLN A 869 -26.56 8.21 27.92
CA GLN A 869 -27.76 8.83 28.49
C GLN A 869 -27.83 10.34 28.25
N ASP A 870 -26.70 11.04 28.42
CA ASP A 870 -26.61 12.49 28.20
C ASP A 870 -26.79 12.85 26.70
N TYR A 871 -26.28 11.99 25.79
CA TYR A 871 -26.46 12.16 24.35
C TYR A 871 -27.92 11.96 23.90
N ALA A 872 -28.59 10.92 24.41
CA ALA A 872 -29.99 10.65 24.06
C ALA A 872 -30.92 11.78 24.52
N TRP A 873 -30.71 12.31 25.73
CA TRP A 873 -31.50 13.40 26.29
C TRP A 873 -31.41 14.70 25.46
N TYR A 874 -30.21 15.06 24.98
CA TYR A 874 -30.03 16.27 24.17
C TYR A 874 -30.73 16.17 22.82
N TRP A 875 -30.56 15.05 22.11
CA TRP A 875 -31.23 14.81 20.82
C TRP A 875 -32.75 14.72 20.98
N GLU A 876 -33.27 14.18 22.08
CA GLU A 876 -34.71 14.20 22.40
C GLU A 876 -35.26 15.60 22.64
N THR A 877 -34.53 16.41 23.42
CA THR A 877 -34.91 17.80 23.71
C THR A 877 -34.93 18.63 22.42
N TRP A 878 -33.97 18.40 21.54
CA TRP A 878 -33.89 19.06 20.23
C TRP A 878 -34.99 18.59 19.26
N LEU A 879 -35.21 17.27 19.11
CA LEU A 879 -36.30 16.75 18.27
C LEU A 879 -37.66 17.24 18.78
N SER A 880 -37.85 17.33 20.11
CA SER A 880 -39.06 17.91 20.71
C SER A 880 -39.24 19.39 20.39
N LYS A 881 -38.16 20.20 20.41
CA LYS A 881 -38.21 21.62 20.00
C LYS A 881 -38.50 21.76 18.51
N LEU A 882 -37.93 20.89 17.67
CA LEU A 882 -38.11 20.89 16.22
C LEU A 882 -39.55 20.51 15.81
N ASN A 883 -40.18 19.60 16.57
CA ASN A 883 -41.56 19.15 16.34
C ASN A 883 -42.63 20.17 16.81
N ASN A 884 -42.28 21.07 17.73
CA ASN A 884 -43.18 22.10 18.25
C ASN A 884 -43.11 23.44 17.50
N GLU A 885 -42.30 23.55 16.43
CA GLU A 885 -41.94 24.82 15.76
C GLU A 885 -41.35 25.89 16.71
N ASP A 886 -40.94 25.49 17.92
CA ASP A 886 -40.38 26.37 18.97
C ASP A 886 -38.87 26.62 18.79
N LEU A 887 -38.27 26.17 17.69
CA LEU A 887 -36.91 26.56 17.33
C LEU A 887 -36.94 28.00 16.81
N GLU A 888 -36.57 28.95 17.66
CA GLU A 888 -36.04 30.21 17.14
C GLU A 888 -34.86 29.90 16.22
N TYR A 889 -34.66 30.74 15.20
CA TYR A 889 -33.59 30.65 14.19
C TYR A 889 -32.15 30.63 14.78
N ASN A 890 -32.03 30.65 16.11
CA ASN A 890 -30.83 30.75 16.93
C ASN A 890 -30.21 29.39 17.35
N ASP A 891 -30.79 28.24 16.99
CA ASP A 891 -30.32 26.93 17.51
C ASP A 891 -29.46 26.11 16.51
N GLU A 892 -29.26 26.59 15.26
CA GLU A 892 -28.54 25.86 14.19
C GLU A 892 -27.02 25.74 14.45
N ALA A 893 -26.35 26.80 14.94
CA ALA A 893 -24.92 26.74 15.23
C ALA A 893 -24.63 25.96 16.52
N GLU A 894 -25.58 25.91 17.46
CA GLU A 894 -25.51 25.08 18.67
C GLU A 894 -25.34 23.62 18.30
N LEU A 895 -26.20 23.15 17.39
CA LEU A 895 -26.20 21.76 16.94
C LEU A 895 -24.89 21.42 16.26
N LEU A 896 -24.36 22.31 15.41
CA LEU A 896 -23.11 22.05 14.70
C LEU A 896 -21.91 21.98 15.67
N VAL A 897 -21.81 22.94 16.59
CA VAL A 897 -20.75 22.97 17.61
C VAL A 897 -20.84 21.74 18.51
N HIS A 898 -22.04 21.42 18.99
CA HIS A 898 -22.26 20.30 19.89
C HIS A 898 -22.05 18.95 19.20
N THR A 899 -22.47 18.81 17.94
CA THR A 899 -22.23 17.61 17.13
C THR A 899 -20.74 17.40 16.88
N ILE A 900 -20.02 18.45 16.50
CA ILE A 900 -18.56 18.38 16.27
C ILE A 900 -17.84 18.00 17.56
N ASN A 901 -18.16 18.64 18.68
CA ASN A 901 -17.56 18.33 19.98
C ASN A 901 -17.89 16.91 20.43
N THR A 902 -19.14 16.46 20.21
CA THR A 902 -19.60 15.09 20.50
C THR A 902 -18.81 14.05 19.71
N TYR A 903 -18.61 14.27 18.41
CA TYR A 903 -17.81 13.36 17.56
C TYR A 903 -16.32 13.36 17.92
N ALA A 904 -15.81 14.50 18.37
CA ALA A 904 -14.43 14.64 18.81
C ALA A 904 -14.19 14.13 20.25
N GLY A 905 -15.23 13.65 20.94
CA GLY A 905 -15.13 13.12 22.30
C GLY A 905 -15.04 14.17 23.41
N TYR A 906 -15.28 15.45 23.10
CA TYR A 906 -15.32 16.54 24.06
C TYR A 906 -16.74 16.65 24.66
N MET A 907 -16.87 16.44 25.98
CA MET A 907 -18.17 16.50 26.67
C MET A 907 -18.57 17.95 26.97
N VAL A 908 -19.67 18.40 26.38
CA VAL A 908 -20.39 19.60 26.82
C VAL A 908 -21.48 19.15 27.79
N SER A 909 -21.29 19.39 29.08
CA SER A 909 -22.25 19.00 30.14
C SER A 909 -23.45 19.94 30.20
N GLU A 910 -24.53 19.51 30.86
CA GLU A 910 -25.72 20.35 31.11
C GLU A 910 -25.35 21.64 31.86
N ASP A 911 -24.44 21.53 32.84
CA ASP A 911 -23.90 22.67 33.57
C ASP A 911 -23.12 23.65 32.66
N MET A 912 -22.40 23.13 31.66
CA MET A 912 -21.66 23.94 30.68
C MET A 912 -22.59 24.69 29.73
N LEU A 913 -23.71 24.09 29.31
CA LEU A 913 -24.74 24.75 28.48
C LEU A 913 -25.38 25.94 29.21
N GLN A 914 -25.55 25.83 30.53
CA GLN A 914 -26.05 26.92 31.37
C GLN A 914 -24.96 27.92 31.78
N HIS A 915 -23.70 27.67 31.41
CA HIS A 915 -22.58 28.49 31.82
C HIS A 915 -22.61 29.86 31.12
N PRO A 916 -22.38 30.99 31.83
CA PRO A 916 -22.44 32.33 31.26
C PRO A 916 -21.43 32.56 30.12
N GLU A 917 -20.22 32.02 30.24
CA GLU A 917 -19.17 32.18 29.21
C GLU A 917 -19.48 31.36 27.95
N TYR A 918 -19.98 30.13 28.10
CA TYR A 918 -20.38 29.30 26.96
C TYR A 918 -21.52 29.98 26.19
N ASN A 919 -22.47 30.57 26.92
CA ASN A 919 -23.55 31.37 26.35
C ASN A 919 -23.07 32.63 25.61
N LYS A 920 -21.91 33.21 25.96
CA LYS A 920 -21.32 34.33 25.21
C LYS A 920 -20.74 33.86 23.87
N PHE A 921 -19.94 32.79 23.86
CA PHE A 921 -19.43 32.17 22.63
C PHE A 921 -20.59 31.81 21.70
N PHE A 922 -21.60 31.17 22.26
CA PHE A 922 -22.81 30.75 21.58
C PHE A 922 -23.56 31.91 20.90
N LYS A 923 -23.95 32.94 21.67
CA LYS A 923 -24.70 34.08 21.13
C LYS A 923 -23.95 34.80 20.03
N LEU A 924 -22.64 34.92 20.17
CA LEU A 924 -21.80 35.60 19.19
C LEU A 924 -21.62 34.78 17.91
N THR A 925 -21.35 33.48 18.03
CA THR A 925 -21.25 32.57 16.87
C THR A 925 -22.55 32.54 16.08
N ASN A 926 -23.70 32.43 16.74
CA ASN A 926 -25.00 32.48 16.07
C ASN A 926 -25.25 33.80 15.36
N LYS A 927 -24.96 34.92 16.01
CA LYS A 927 -25.10 36.25 15.42
C LYS A 927 -24.29 36.35 14.12
N ILE A 928 -23.05 35.87 14.12
CA ILE A 928 -22.17 35.88 12.94
C ILE A 928 -22.71 34.97 11.84
N CYS A 929 -23.09 33.73 12.17
CA CYS A 929 -23.66 32.79 11.20
C CYS A 929 -24.94 33.34 10.55
N HIS A 930 -25.80 34.00 11.32
CA HIS A 930 -27.00 34.65 10.81
C HIS A 930 -26.66 35.82 9.86
N GLN A 931 -25.74 36.70 10.26
CA GLN A 931 -25.32 37.82 9.41
C GLN A 931 -24.69 37.33 8.09
N LEU A 932 -23.92 36.24 8.12
CA LEU A 932 -23.34 35.61 6.92
C LEU A 932 -24.41 34.99 6.01
N LYS A 933 -25.42 34.33 6.58
CA LYS A 933 -26.56 33.77 5.84
C LYS A 933 -27.42 34.88 5.21
N GLU A 934 -27.68 35.96 5.94
CA GLU A 934 -28.31 37.17 5.37
C GLU A 934 -27.47 37.77 4.24
N TYR A 935 -26.16 37.85 4.42
CA TYR A 935 -25.25 38.39 3.41
C TYR A 935 -25.32 37.55 2.13
N GLN A 936 -25.28 36.22 2.26
CA GLN A 936 -25.43 35.29 1.13
C GLN A 936 -26.79 35.44 0.44
N ASN A 937 -27.89 35.46 1.20
CA ASN A 937 -29.24 35.61 0.65
C ASN A 937 -29.44 36.96 -0.07
N ASN A 938 -28.86 38.05 0.46
CA ASN A 938 -28.92 39.36 -0.19
C ASN A 938 -28.04 39.41 -1.45
N LYS A 939 -26.89 38.72 -1.47
CA LYS A 939 -26.00 38.60 -2.64
C LYS A 939 -26.66 37.82 -3.80
N VAL A 940 -27.41 36.75 -3.50
CA VAL A 940 -28.17 35.98 -4.50
C VAL A 940 -29.32 36.80 -5.11
N ASN A 941 -29.99 37.64 -4.32
CA ASN A 941 -31.08 38.50 -4.80
C ASN A 941 -30.61 39.72 -5.64
N GLU A 942 -29.37 40.21 -5.46
CA GLU A 942 -28.83 41.35 -6.21
C GLU A 942 -28.24 40.97 -7.60
N MET A 943 -27.97 39.68 -7.87
CA MET A 943 -27.57 39.21 -9.20
C MET A 943 -28.67 39.36 -10.28
N GLY A 944 -29.87 39.81 -9.91
CA GLY A 944 -30.96 40.20 -10.81
C GLY A 944 -31.13 41.71 -11.08
N ASN A 945 -30.39 42.62 -10.40
CA ASN A 945 -30.59 44.08 -10.56
C ASN A 945 -29.29 44.88 -10.34
N ARG A 946 -28.65 45.35 -11.42
CA ARG A 946 -27.33 46.02 -11.42
C ARG A 946 -27.35 47.53 -11.09
N ASP A 947 -28.04 47.98 -10.03
CA ASP A 947 -28.09 49.43 -9.74
C ASP A 947 -28.06 49.83 -8.26
N LYS A 948 -27.43 49.03 -7.37
CA LYS A 948 -27.13 49.48 -6.01
C LYS A 948 -25.71 49.08 -5.57
N GLY A 949 -24.94 50.06 -5.10
CA GLY A 949 -23.85 49.84 -4.15
C GLY A 949 -24.10 50.69 -2.89
N PRO A 950 -23.33 50.54 -1.79
CA PRO A 950 -22.42 49.46 -1.40
C PRO A 950 -22.93 48.69 -0.15
N GLN A 951 -22.79 47.35 -0.13
CA GLN A 951 -22.99 46.50 1.08
C GLN A 951 -21.86 46.67 2.15
N GLY A 952 -21.02 47.70 2.03
CA GLY A 952 -19.83 47.90 2.87
C GLY A 952 -20.10 48.14 4.37
N ILE A 953 -21.35 48.38 4.78
CA ILE A 953 -21.72 48.58 6.19
C ILE A 953 -22.03 47.24 6.87
N LYS A 954 -22.74 46.30 6.22
CA LYS A 954 -23.10 44.99 6.81
C LYS A 954 -21.88 44.06 6.99
N TYR A 955 -20.93 44.07 6.05
CA TYR A 955 -19.72 43.22 6.18
C TYR A 955 -18.80 43.69 7.30
N LYS A 956 -18.71 45.01 7.53
CA LYS A 956 -17.89 45.58 8.59
C LYS A 956 -18.41 45.21 9.98
N GLU A 957 -19.72 45.04 10.12
CA GLU A 957 -20.35 44.52 11.34
C GLU A 957 -20.02 43.03 11.56
N ILE A 958 -20.07 42.20 10.50
CA ILE A 958 -19.65 40.79 10.54
C ILE A 958 -18.18 40.66 10.95
N GLU A 959 -17.30 41.47 10.34
CA GLU A 959 -15.88 41.49 10.65
C GLU A 959 -15.62 41.90 12.10
N THR A 960 -16.39 42.87 12.62
CA THR A 960 -16.29 43.32 14.01
C THR A 960 -16.72 42.21 14.99
N ASP A 961 -17.82 41.51 14.71
CA ASP A 961 -18.32 40.41 15.53
C ASP A 961 -17.37 39.18 15.47
N MET A 962 -16.78 38.89 14.30
CA MET A 962 -15.73 37.86 14.16
C MET A 962 -14.46 38.20 14.95
N GLN A 963 -14.02 39.46 14.93
CA GLN A 963 -12.90 39.91 15.75
C GLN A 963 -13.22 39.77 17.24
N ALA A 964 -14.45 40.07 17.66
CA ALA A 964 -14.88 39.85 19.04
C ALA A 964 -14.87 38.36 19.43
N LEU A 965 -15.25 37.45 18.51
CA LEU A 965 -15.20 36.00 18.77
C LEU A 965 -13.76 35.50 18.88
N VAL A 966 -12.86 35.96 18.01
CA VAL A 966 -11.43 35.62 18.09
C VAL A 966 -10.82 36.15 19.39
N GLN A 967 -11.20 37.35 19.83
CA GLN A 967 -10.73 37.88 21.12
C GLN A 967 -11.25 37.06 22.31
N LEU A 968 -12.48 36.54 22.26
CA LEU A 968 -12.99 35.63 23.29
C LEU A 968 -12.21 34.32 23.35
N VAL A 969 -11.87 33.72 22.19
CA VAL A 969 -11.04 32.48 22.14
C VAL A 969 -9.60 32.71 22.60
N LEU A 970 -9.06 33.93 22.42
CA LEU A 970 -7.68 34.27 22.81
C LEU A 970 -7.55 34.70 24.28
N GLN A 971 -8.65 35.00 24.95
CA GLN A 971 -8.66 35.18 26.40
C GLN A 971 -8.63 33.79 27.03
N GLU A 972 -7.50 33.40 27.63
CA GLU A 972 -7.40 32.14 28.38
C GLU A 972 -8.54 32.06 29.40
N ASN A 973 -9.51 31.19 29.13
CA ASN A 973 -10.66 30.96 29.99
C ASN A 973 -10.54 29.55 30.57
N ASP A 974 -10.11 29.47 31.83
CA ASP A 974 -9.91 28.18 32.52
C ASP A 974 -11.23 27.41 32.77
N GLU A 975 -12.38 28.02 32.48
CA GLU A 975 -13.72 27.46 32.73
C GLU A 975 -14.31 26.68 31.54
N ILE A 976 -13.76 26.82 30.32
CA ILE A 976 -14.20 26.08 29.11
C ILE A 976 -12.99 25.41 28.47
N ASP A 977 -13.13 24.15 28.04
CA ASP A 977 -12.05 23.45 27.34
C ASP A 977 -11.68 24.19 26.05
N SER A 978 -10.40 24.53 25.89
CA SER A 978 -9.89 25.26 24.71
C SER A 978 -10.27 24.61 23.37
N ASN A 979 -10.46 23.29 23.30
CA ASN A 979 -10.91 22.61 22.10
C ASN A 979 -12.39 22.91 21.78
N ILE A 980 -13.23 23.05 22.81
CA ILE A 980 -14.63 23.45 22.66
C ILE A 980 -14.70 24.90 22.15
N GLU A 981 -13.84 25.79 22.64
CA GLU A 981 -13.74 27.17 22.18
C GLU A 981 -13.30 27.26 20.70
N GLN A 982 -12.34 26.43 20.28
CA GLN A 982 -11.91 26.35 18.88
C GLN A 982 -13.03 25.86 17.95
N THR A 983 -13.94 25.00 18.44
CA THR A 983 -15.07 24.52 17.65
C THR A 983 -16.01 25.66 17.23
N PHE A 984 -16.27 26.63 18.11
CA PHE A 984 -17.06 27.82 17.77
C PHE A 984 -16.44 28.63 16.61
N LEU A 985 -15.11 28.79 16.62
CA LEU A 985 -14.38 29.47 15.55
C LEU A 985 -14.42 28.67 14.24
N MET A 986 -14.35 27.35 14.34
CA MET A 986 -14.42 26.46 13.18
C MET A 986 -15.78 26.56 12.48
N VAL A 987 -16.87 26.56 13.24
CA VAL A 987 -18.24 26.72 12.70
C VAL A 987 -18.39 28.06 11.95
N VAL A 988 -17.91 29.16 12.55
CA VAL A 988 -17.93 30.48 11.90
C VAL A 988 -17.09 30.52 10.63
N LYS A 989 -15.89 29.91 10.62
CA LYS A 989 -15.04 29.82 9.43
C LYS A 989 -15.73 29.06 8.29
N THR A 990 -16.41 27.96 8.60
CA THR A 990 -17.15 27.18 7.61
C THR A 990 -18.34 27.97 7.06
N CYS A 991 -19.14 28.62 7.91
CA CYS A 991 -20.23 29.49 7.44
C CYS A 991 -19.72 30.67 6.59
N ASN A 992 -18.57 31.25 6.96
CA ASN A 992 -17.95 32.32 6.19
C ASN A 992 -17.49 31.83 4.82
N TYR A 993 -16.84 30.67 4.77
CA TYR A 993 -16.44 30.06 3.50
C TYR A 993 -17.64 29.87 2.56
N LEU A 994 -18.75 29.32 3.07
CA LEU A 994 -19.98 29.10 2.30
C LEU A 994 -20.67 30.40 1.84
N ALA A 995 -20.60 31.47 2.63
CA ALA A 995 -21.18 32.76 2.24
C ALA A 995 -20.44 33.44 1.08
N PHE A 996 -19.17 33.10 0.85
CA PHE A 996 -18.31 33.78 -0.13
C PHE A 996 -18.02 32.95 -1.39
N PHE A 997 -17.98 31.61 -1.30
CA PHE A 997 -17.68 30.73 -2.42
C PHE A 997 -18.93 30.27 -3.17
N ASP A 998 -19.04 30.68 -4.43
CA ASP A 998 -20.07 30.23 -5.38
C ASP A 998 -19.50 29.07 -6.22
N GLN A 999 -20.25 27.98 -6.37
CA GLN A 999 -19.76 26.70 -6.91
C GLN A 999 -19.54 26.67 -8.43
N GLU A 1000 -19.80 27.75 -9.18
CA GLU A 1000 -19.77 27.70 -10.65
C GLU A 1000 -18.69 28.53 -11.35
N THR A 1001 -17.84 29.31 -10.66
CA THR A 1001 -16.81 30.09 -11.37
C THR A 1001 -15.46 30.11 -10.66
N THR A 1002 -14.44 29.69 -11.41
CA THR A 1002 -13.00 29.72 -11.12
C THR A 1002 -12.44 28.56 -10.30
N GLY A 1003 -11.92 27.56 -11.02
CA GLY A 1003 -10.85 26.73 -10.50
C GLY A 1003 -9.61 27.58 -10.24
N VAL A 1004 -8.88 27.20 -9.17
CA VAL A 1004 -7.51 27.56 -8.75
C VAL A 1004 -7.44 28.04 -7.28
N HIS A 1005 -6.57 27.32 -6.54
CA HIS A 1005 -5.89 27.58 -5.26
C HIS A 1005 -6.62 27.32 -3.92
N ILE A 1006 -6.21 26.20 -3.30
CA ILE A 1006 -6.19 26.03 -1.84
C ILE A 1006 -4.72 25.86 -1.45
N SER A 1007 -4.20 26.79 -0.65
CA SER A 1007 -2.90 26.74 0.02
C SER A 1007 -3.09 26.59 1.52
#